data_AF-A0A8B8MJM8-F1
#
_entry.id   AF-A0A8B8MJM8-F1
#
_cell.length_a   1.000
_cell.length_b   1.000
_cell.length_c   1.000
_cell.angle_alpha   90.00
_cell.angle_beta   90.00
_cell.angle_gamma   90.00
#
_symmetry.space_group_name_H-M   'P 1'
#
loop_
_entity.id
_entity.type
_entity.pdbx_description
1 polymer ?
#
loop_
_entity_poly.entity_id
_entity_poly.type
_entity_poly.pdbx_seq_one_letter_code
_entity_poly.pdbx_strand_id
1 'polypeptide(L)'
;MNHRVERTRLVKGRVVLMKKGVLDFHDIKANVLDRIHELLGRGVSLQLISATTPDPAKGLRGKHGKVAYLERWLSTISSLTTTTDTEFSITFEWDESMGVPGAFMIRNHHHSQFYLKTVTIEDIPGYGPVNFVCNSWVYPAHRYKYDRVFFANKAYLPSETPEPLRKFREEELIVLRGKGYGKLYEWDRVYDYAYYNDLGTPDSGPDYARPVLGGSHFPYPRRGRTSRPHTKTDPKTESRLHLLNLNIYVPRDEQFGRVKFSDFLAYSLKSVAQVLLPELKSVCDKTINEFDTFEDVLDVFEGCIKLPSGPIANKLRELIPYELLRELVRNDGERFLKFPVPDVIKASKTAWRTDEEFGREMLAGVNPVIIRRLQEFPPASKLDPRVYGDQTSSIRATHIENSLDGFTIDEALQQMRLFILDHHDALMPYISRINSTNTKTYATRTLLFLQDDGTLKPLAIELSLPHPQGEQHGAVSKVFTAAQEGIAATVWQLAKAYAAVNDSGYHQLVSHWLYTHAVIEPFIIATNRQLSILHPIHKLLKPHFRDTMHINALARHTLINAGGVLEKTVFPGKFALEMSAIIYKSWVFTEQALPADLLKRGMAVQDSSCPHGLRLVIEDYPFAVDGLEIWEAILTWVTEYCNFYYTSDEMVESDTELKNWWKELRNEGHGDLKDKPWWPEMKTREELIQSCTIIIWLASAFHAAVNFGQYPFAGYLPNRPTVSRRFMPEPGTPEYEELKTDPDLAFLKTITAQFQTLLGVSLIEVLSRHSTEEFYLGQTDNPDWTLDAEPLAAFQRFSQRLMEIENNIMERNKDKRLKNRNGPVKMPYTLLYPNTSDYSREGGLTGKGIPNSISI
;
A
#
# COMPACT_ATOMS: atom_id res chain seq x y z
N MET A 1 66.67 -10.36 4.16
CA MET A 1 65.31 -10.06 4.61
C MET A 1 65.20 -8.55 4.80
N ASN A 2 64.66 -7.84 3.81
CA ASN A 2 64.40 -6.40 3.94
C ASN A 2 63.05 -6.22 4.64
N HIS A 3 63.08 -5.72 5.88
CA HIS A 3 61.88 -5.18 6.53
C HIS A 3 61.40 -3.96 5.74
N ARG A 4 60.38 -4.16 4.91
CA ARG A 4 59.60 -3.05 4.35
C ARG A 4 58.87 -2.41 5.54
N VAL A 5 59.29 -1.22 5.93
CA VAL A 5 58.58 -0.43 6.96
C VAL A 5 57.17 -0.17 6.41
N GLU A 6 56.15 -0.77 7.03
CA GLU A 6 54.74 -0.48 6.71
C GLU A 6 54.49 1.00 6.99
N ARG A 7 54.37 1.79 5.92
CA ARG A 7 54.21 3.24 6.01
C ARG A 7 52.72 3.53 6.26
N THR A 8 52.35 3.77 7.51
CA THR A 8 50.99 4.22 7.88
C THR A 8 50.64 5.50 7.13
N ARG A 9 49.50 5.49 6.43
CA ARG A 9 48.94 6.62 5.68
C ARG A 9 47.64 7.08 6.32
N LEU A 10 47.26 8.31 6.01
CA LEU A 10 45.97 8.88 6.41
C LEU A 10 45.05 8.88 5.20
N VAL A 11 43.90 8.22 5.30
CA VAL A 11 42.86 8.24 4.27
C VAL A 11 41.69 9.08 4.75
N LYS A 12 41.22 10.00 3.90
CA LYS A 12 40.10 10.90 4.21
C LYS A 12 38.77 10.23 3.91
N GLY A 13 37.81 10.50 4.77
CA GLY A 13 36.42 10.12 4.57
C GLY A 13 35.47 11.30 4.79
N ARG A 14 34.30 11.18 4.18
CA ARG A 14 33.15 12.07 4.31
C ARG A 14 31.99 11.28 4.88
N VAL A 15 31.31 11.84 5.88
CA VAL A 15 30.16 11.23 6.55
C VAL A 15 28.99 12.18 6.44
N VAL A 16 27.90 11.75 5.81
CA VAL A 16 26.66 12.53 5.69
C VAL A 16 25.63 11.98 6.65
N LEU A 17 25.13 12.83 7.54
CA LEU A 17 24.08 12.46 8.51
C LEU A 17 23.11 13.62 8.75
N MET A 18 21.94 13.27 9.28
CA MET A 18 20.92 14.22 9.73
C MET A 18 20.69 14.07 11.23
N LYS A 19 20.77 15.18 11.98
CA LYS A 19 20.41 15.18 13.40
C LYS A 19 18.90 15.17 13.61
N LYS A 20 18.46 14.58 14.72
CA LYS A 20 17.12 14.79 15.24
C LYS A 20 16.96 16.29 15.60
N GLY A 21 15.99 16.95 14.97
CA GLY A 21 15.73 18.39 15.12
C GLY A 21 15.08 18.78 16.46
N VAL A 22 15.31 20.04 16.86
CA VAL A 22 15.26 20.63 18.22
C VAL A 22 13.84 20.90 18.80
N LEU A 23 12.76 20.47 18.15
CA LEU A 23 11.39 20.73 18.62
C LEU A 23 10.88 19.78 19.72
N ASP A 24 11.70 18.81 20.12
CA ASP A 24 11.46 17.98 21.30
C ASP A 24 12.28 18.58 22.46
N PHE A 25 11.63 19.09 23.52
CA PHE A 25 12.32 19.76 24.64
C PHE A 25 13.37 18.86 25.32
N HIS A 26 13.25 17.54 25.20
CA HIS A 26 14.27 16.58 25.63
C HIS A 26 15.55 16.63 24.78
N ASP A 27 15.44 16.98 23.50
CA ASP A 27 16.54 17.02 22.53
C ASP A 27 17.43 18.27 22.71
N ILE A 28 16.88 19.38 23.24
CA ILE A 28 17.67 20.56 23.61
C ILE A 28 18.68 20.22 24.71
N LYS A 29 18.24 19.51 25.76
CA LYS A 29 19.12 19.06 26.85
C LYS A 29 20.13 18.01 26.36
N ALA A 30 19.70 17.09 25.49
CA ALA A 30 20.60 16.10 24.88
C ALA A 30 21.70 16.76 24.05
N ASN A 31 21.37 17.75 23.21
CA ASN A 31 22.36 18.48 22.41
C ASN A 31 23.41 19.22 23.24
N VAL A 32 23.05 19.74 24.42
CA VAL A 32 24.03 20.35 25.35
C VAL A 32 24.96 19.29 25.93
N LEU A 33 24.43 18.13 26.32
CA LEU A 33 25.22 17.01 26.84
C LEU A 33 26.14 16.41 25.76
N ASP A 34 25.68 16.34 24.50
CA ASP A 34 26.48 15.89 23.36
C ASP A 34 27.71 16.78 23.16
N ARG A 35 27.56 18.10 23.31
CA ARG A 35 28.68 19.05 23.24
C ARG A 35 29.71 18.80 24.34
N ILE A 36 29.26 18.45 25.55
CA ILE A 36 30.15 18.10 26.67
C ILE A 36 30.90 16.80 26.35
N HIS A 37 30.23 15.78 25.81
CA HIS A 37 30.88 14.52 25.43
C HIS A 37 31.91 14.68 24.32
N GLU A 38 31.66 15.54 23.33
CA GLU A 38 32.64 15.91 22.31
C GLU A 38 33.89 16.55 22.91
N LEU A 39 33.73 17.48 23.86
CA LEU A 39 34.86 18.10 24.58
C LEU A 39 35.64 17.10 25.46
N LEU A 40 35.01 15.99 25.85
CA LEU A 40 35.62 14.90 26.61
C LEU A 40 36.19 13.76 25.73
N GLY A 41 36.24 13.93 24.40
CA GLY A 41 36.77 12.93 23.47
C GLY A 41 35.86 11.70 23.29
N ARG A 42 34.57 11.82 23.62
CA ARG A 42 33.55 10.76 23.52
C ARG A 42 32.52 11.10 22.42
N GLY A 43 33.02 11.31 21.20
CA GLY A 43 32.21 11.63 20.02
C GLY A 43 31.69 10.42 19.25
N VAL A 44 31.19 10.62 18.03
CA VAL A 44 30.85 9.51 17.12
C VAL A 44 32.13 8.89 16.57
N SER A 45 32.26 7.58 16.68
CA SER A 45 33.46 6.85 16.24
C SER A 45 33.14 5.79 15.19
N LEU A 46 34.05 5.66 14.22
CA LEU A 46 33.99 4.67 13.15
C LEU A 46 35.27 3.83 13.15
N GLN A 47 35.13 2.54 12.82
CA GLN A 47 36.25 1.62 12.66
C GLN A 47 36.09 0.83 11.36
N LEU A 48 37.04 0.97 10.44
CA LEU A 48 37.02 0.23 9.16
C LEU A 48 37.26 -1.26 9.39
N ILE A 49 36.61 -2.09 8.57
CA ILE A 49 36.76 -3.54 8.51
C ILE A 49 37.22 -3.93 7.11
N SER A 50 38.33 -4.65 7.04
CA SER A 50 38.86 -5.18 5.79
C SER A 50 37.94 -6.22 5.15
N ALA A 51 37.77 -6.13 3.83
CA ALA A 51 37.18 -7.19 3.00
C ALA A 51 38.22 -8.18 2.48
N THR A 52 39.51 -7.82 2.44
CA THR A 52 40.55 -8.61 1.78
C THR A 52 41.55 -9.23 2.74
N THR A 53 41.70 -8.65 3.93
CA THR A 53 42.71 -9.09 4.90
C THR A 53 42.05 -9.60 6.18
N PRO A 54 42.18 -10.89 6.51
CA PRO A 54 41.68 -11.42 7.76
C PRO A 54 42.54 -10.99 8.96
N ASP A 55 41.94 -11.03 10.14
CA ASP A 55 42.57 -10.93 11.45
C ASP A 55 42.78 -12.36 11.99
N PRO A 56 44.02 -12.89 11.98
CA PRO A 56 44.32 -14.25 12.43
C PRO A 56 43.91 -14.49 13.90
N ALA A 57 43.90 -13.44 14.73
CA ALA A 57 43.51 -13.54 16.13
C ALA A 57 41.98 -13.65 16.34
N LYS A 58 41.17 -13.41 15.29
CA LYS A 58 39.70 -13.38 15.36
C LYS A 58 39.01 -14.37 14.44
N GLY A 59 39.71 -15.41 13.98
CA GLY A 59 39.13 -16.52 13.23
C GLY A 59 38.61 -16.12 11.84
N LEU A 60 39.53 -15.61 11.01
CA LEU A 60 39.31 -15.17 9.61
C LEU A 60 38.44 -13.91 9.41
N ARG A 61 37.94 -13.27 10.48
CA ARG A 61 37.21 -11.99 10.38
C ARG A 61 38.08 -10.88 9.79
N GLY A 62 37.51 -9.94 9.06
CA GLY A 62 38.22 -8.78 8.52
C GLY A 62 39.03 -8.03 9.57
N LYS A 63 40.27 -7.66 9.23
CA LYS A 63 41.14 -6.83 10.08
C LYS A 63 40.44 -5.52 10.41
N HIS A 64 40.46 -5.17 11.70
CA HIS A 64 39.91 -3.92 12.18
C HIS A 64 40.97 -2.83 12.06
N GLY A 65 40.61 -1.70 11.46
CA GLY A 65 41.42 -0.48 11.49
C GLY A 65 41.48 0.15 12.87
N LYS A 66 42.22 1.25 13.02
CA LYS A 66 42.14 2.06 14.24
C LYS A 66 40.79 2.79 14.31
N VAL A 67 40.37 3.10 15.53
CA VAL A 67 39.16 3.91 15.77
C VAL A 67 39.45 5.34 15.31
N ALA A 68 38.58 5.87 14.47
CA ALA A 68 38.57 7.27 14.04
C ALA A 68 37.30 7.96 14.54
N TYR A 69 37.36 9.29 14.70
CA TYR A 69 36.25 10.09 15.21
C TYR A 69 35.83 11.13 14.19
N LEU A 70 34.54 11.48 14.16
CA LEU A 70 34.06 12.60 13.35
C LEU A 70 34.76 13.89 13.78
N GLU A 71 35.30 14.62 12.80
CA GLU A 71 36.01 15.86 13.03
C GLU A 71 35.04 17.04 13.08
N ARG A 72 35.41 18.09 13.82
CA ARG A 72 34.74 19.40 13.79
C ARG A 72 33.24 19.38 14.12
N TRP A 73 32.77 18.41 14.91
CA TRP A 73 31.36 18.31 15.28
C TRP A 73 30.80 19.61 15.89
N LEU A 74 31.53 20.18 16.86
CA LEU A 74 31.12 21.39 17.59
C LEU A 74 31.01 22.65 16.72
N SER A 75 31.85 22.76 15.68
CA SER A 75 31.85 23.90 14.76
C SER A 75 30.88 23.72 13.59
N THR A 76 30.51 22.48 13.28
CA THR A 76 29.62 22.15 12.15
C THR A 76 28.16 22.14 12.57
N ILE A 77 27.86 21.74 13.82
CA ILE A 77 26.49 21.69 14.36
C ILE A 77 26.25 22.85 15.34
N SER A 78 25.40 23.81 14.95
CA SER A 78 24.92 24.87 15.85
C SER A 78 23.67 24.42 16.63
N SER A 79 23.25 25.15 17.65
CA SER A 79 21.94 24.90 18.31
C SER A 79 20.73 25.15 17.40
N LEU A 80 20.97 25.64 16.17
CA LEU A 80 19.97 25.98 15.16
C LEU A 80 20.08 25.13 13.88
N THR A 81 21.08 24.25 13.75
CA THR A 81 21.18 23.35 12.59
C THR A 81 20.11 22.26 12.72
N THR A 82 18.99 22.45 12.04
CA THR A 82 17.88 21.50 11.97
C THR A 82 17.79 20.84 10.59
N THR A 83 17.51 19.53 10.59
CA THR A 83 16.87 18.74 9.51
C THR A 83 17.48 18.82 8.11
N THR A 84 18.76 19.18 8.00
CA THR A 84 19.49 19.21 6.73
C THR A 84 20.63 18.20 6.75
N ASP A 85 20.96 17.68 5.57
CA ASP A 85 22.12 16.82 5.39
C ASP A 85 23.37 17.58 5.80
N THR A 86 24.07 17.05 6.80
CA THR A 86 25.29 17.65 7.32
C THR A 86 26.46 16.73 7.02
N GLU A 87 27.48 17.28 6.36
CA GLU A 87 28.71 16.58 6.04
C GLU A 87 29.75 16.78 7.14
N PHE A 88 30.40 15.68 7.54
CA PHE A 88 31.52 15.67 8.47
C PHE A 88 32.74 15.04 7.81
N SER A 89 33.91 15.58 8.11
CA SER A 89 35.18 14.94 7.77
C SER A 89 35.55 13.89 8.82
N ILE A 90 36.24 12.85 8.39
CA ILE A 90 36.87 11.85 9.25
C ILE A 90 38.18 11.39 8.61
N THR A 91 39.21 11.19 9.41
CA THR A 91 40.51 10.69 8.92
C THR A 91 40.81 9.33 9.54
N PHE A 92 41.06 8.32 8.71
CA PHE A 92 41.44 6.99 9.15
C PHE A 92 42.93 6.75 8.96
N GLU A 93 43.57 6.14 9.96
CA GLU A 93 44.89 5.52 9.76
C GLU A 93 44.71 4.20 8.98
N TRP A 94 45.42 4.10 7.86
CA TRP A 94 45.37 2.95 6.96
C TRP A 94 46.78 2.63 6.45
N ASP A 95 47.11 1.35 6.36
CA ASP A 95 48.33 0.85 5.73
C ASP A 95 48.02 -0.35 4.83
N GLU A 96 49.00 -0.77 4.03
CA GLU A 96 48.84 -1.86 3.06
C GLU A 96 48.40 -3.18 3.71
N SER A 97 48.71 -3.39 4.99
CA SER A 97 48.31 -4.59 5.73
C SER A 97 46.82 -4.59 6.10
N MET A 98 46.14 -3.45 6.03
CA MET A 98 44.68 -3.38 6.17
C MET A 98 43.97 -3.92 4.92
N GLY A 99 44.56 -3.75 3.73
CA GLY A 99 43.88 -4.08 2.48
C GLY A 99 42.65 -3.19 2.24
N VAL A 100 41.64 -3.68 1.53
CA VAL A 100 40.49 -2.86 1.12
C VAL A 100 39.39 -2.88 2.18
N PRO A 101 38.90 -1.74 2.67
CA PRO A 101 37.71 -1.69 3.53
C PRO A 101 36.46 -2.13 2.76
N GLY A 102 35.66 -3.03 3.34
CA GLY A 102 34.33 -3.38 2.80
C GLY A 102 33.19 -3.29 3.80
N ALA A 103 33.50 -2.98 5.06
CA ALA A 103 32.52 -2.64 6.08
C ALA A 103 33.13 -1.61 7.06
N PHE A 104 32.28 -1.00 7.89
CA PHE A 104 32.71 -0.27 9.08
C PHE A 104 31.77 -0.51 10.25
N MET A 105 32.30 -0.40 11.45
CA MET A 105 31.53 -0.33 12.69
C MET A 105 31.36 1.13 13.11
N ILE A 106 30.20 1.48 13.66
CA ILE A 106 29.94 2.81 14.21
C ILE A 106 29.43 2.73 15.65
N ARG A 107 29.95 3.63 16.49
CA ARG A 107 29.46 3.84 17.86
C ARG A 107 29.11 5.31 18.06
N ASN A 108 27.86 5.54 18.46
CA ASN A 108 27.38 6.84 18.88
C ASN A 108 27.51 6.97 20.41
N HIS A 109 28.41 7.82 20.90
CA HIS A 109 28.58 8.10 22.32
C HIS A 109 27.79 9.34 22.80
N HIS A 110 27.02 9.97 21.92
CA HIS A 110 26.08 11.05 22.24
C HIS A 110 24.83 10.52 22.92
N HIS A 111 24.06 11.44 23.52
CA HIS A 111 22.74 11.20 24.09
C HIS A 111 21.64 11.19 23.02
N SER A 112 21.83 11.95 21.94
CA SER A 112 20.89 12.00 20.82
C SER A 112 21.23 10.96 19.73
N GLN A 113 20.20 10.45 19.07
CA GLN A 113 20.32 9.66 17.84
C GLN A 113 20.45 10.57 16.61
N PHE A 114 21.06 10.04 15.55
CA PHE A 114 21.10 10.67 14.23
C PHE A 114 20.76 9.66 13.14
N TYR A 115 20.37 10.15 11.97
CA TYR A 115 20.15 9.33 10.79
C TYR A 115 21.40 9.38 9.90
N LEU A 116 22.09 8.26 9.76
CA LEU A 116 23.28 8.13 8.93
C LEU A 116 22.87 7.86 7.48
N LYS A 117 23.23 8.75 6.55
CA LYS A 117 22.93 8.59 5.13
C LYS A 117 24.03 7.83 4.41
N THR A 118 25.24 8.40 4.37
CA THR A 118 26.36 7.83 3.65
C THR A 118 27.68 8.00 4.39
N VAL A 119 28.60 7.08 4.12
CA VAL A 119 30.02 7.23 4.42
C VAL A 119 30.78 7.00 3.11
N THR A 120 31.72 7.86 2.78
CA THR A 120 32.58 7.73 1.60
C THR A 120 34.02 7.84 2.04
N ILE A 121 34.85 6.87 1.68
CA ILE A 121 36.30 6.98 1.78
C ILE A 121 36.79 7.47 0.41
N GLU A 122 37.45 8.63 0.38
CA GLU A 122 37.70 9.36 -0.87
C GLU A 122 38.70 8.65 -1.79
N ASP A 123 39.75 8.08 -1.21
CA ASP A 123 40.78 7.36 -1.96
C ASP A 123 41.49 6.36 -1.05
N ILE A 124 41.32 5.06 -1.33
CA ILE A 124 42.17 4.01 -0.79
C ILE A 124 43.33 3.82 -1.77
N PRO A 125 44.59 4.04 -1.36
CA PRO A 125 45.73 3.98 -2.26
C PRO A 125 45.83 2.65 -3.02
N GLY A 126 45.73 2.72 -4.35
CA GLY A 126 45.79 1.55 -5.25
C GLY A 126 44.44 0.88 -5.53
N TYR A 127 43.34 1.36 -4.93
CA TYR A 127 42.00 0.78 -5.09
C TYR A 127 40.92 1.82 -5.42
N GLY A 128 41.09 3.09 -5.02
CA GLY A 128 40.14 4.17 -5.29
C GLY A 128 39.09 4.36 -4.17
N PRO A 129 37.99 5.08 -4.45
CA PRO A 129 36.98 5.42 -3.45
C PRO A 129 36.14 4.21 -3.02
N VAL A 130 35.66 4.24 -1.77
CA VAL A 130 34.74 3.23 -1.22
C VAL A 130 33.51 3.91 -0.65
N ASN A 131 32.32 3.53 -1.13
CA ASN A 131 31.05 4.11 -0.75
C ASN A 131 30.21 3.16 0.11
N PHE A 132 29.56 3.72 1.13
CA PHE A 132 28.67 3.02 2.03
C PHE A 132 27.33 3.73 2.06
N VAL A 133 26.29 3.09 1.53
CA VAL A 133 24.90 3.60 1.58
C VAL A 133 24.23 3.04 2.84
N CYS A 134 24.04 3.90 3.83
CA CYS A 134 23.66 3.49 5.18
C CYS A 134 22.15 3.62 5.43
N ASN A 135 21.59 4.81 5.18
CA ASN A 135 20.17 5.16 5.35
C ASN A 135 19.52 4.52 6.59
N SER A 136 20.09 4.78 7.77
CA SER A 136 19.65 4.14 9.02
C SER A 136 19.85 5.03 10.26
N TRP A 137 18.96 4.92 11.23
CA TRP A 137 19.10 5.57 12.52
C TRP A 137 20.17 4.91 13.39
N VAL A 138 21.06 5.72 13.97
CA VAL A 138 22.11 5.29 14.90
C VAL A 138 21.83 5.88 16.29
N TYR A 139 21.36 5.02 17.20
CA TYR A 139 21.09 5.38 18.60
C TYR A 139 22.36 5.36 19.46
N PRO A 140 22.33 5.97 20.65
CA PRO A 140 23.41 5.88 21.62
C PRO A 140 23.85 4.43 21.88
N ALA A 141 25.15 4.17 21.89
CA ALA A 141 25.73 2.83 21.90
C ALA A 141 25.24 1.95 23.07
N HIS A 142 24.92 2.54 24.23
CA HIS A 142 24.39 1.82 25.39
C HIS A 142 23.00 1.20 25.16
N ARG A 143 22.30 1.57 24.09
CA ARG A 143 21.01 0.97 23.68
C ARG A 143 21.19 -0.34 22.93
N TYR A 144 22.37 -0.55 22.33
CA TYR A 144 22.67 -1.75 21.57
C TYR A 144 23.47 -2.77 22.40
N LYS A 145 23.26 -4.05 22.12
CA LYS A 145 24.07 -5.16 22.66
C LYS A 145 25.18 -5.61 21.71
N TYR A 146 25.26 -4.95 20.56
CA TYR A 146 26.14 -5.23 19.44
C TYR A 146 26.57 -3.89 18.83
N ASP A 147 27.64 -3.89 18.04
CA ASP A 147 28.05 -2.71 17.30
C ASP A 147 27.34 -2.64 15.96
N ARG A 148 26.90 -1.45 15.57
CA ARG A 148 26.25 -1.25 14.27
C ARG A 148 27.30 -1.41 13.16
N VAL A 149 27.05 -2.32 12.24
CA VAL A 149 27.90 -2.58 11.07
C VAL A 149 27.19 -2.08 9.82
N PHE A 150 27.95 -1.46 8.92
CA PHE A 150 27.52 -1.03 7.60
C PHE A 150 28.48 -1.58 6.56
N PHE A 151 27.96 -1.98 5.41
CA PHE A 151 28.74 -2.57 4.33
C PHE A 151 28.88 -1.61 3.15
N ALA A 152 29.96 -1.78 2.40
CA ALA A 152 30.13 -1.08 1.14
C ALA A 152 29.00 -1.44 0.17
N ASN A 153 28.71 -0.56 -0.78
CA ASN A 153 27.57 -0.68 -1.69
C ASN A 153 27.66 -1.83 -2.70
N LYS A 154 28.78 -2.56 -2.82
CA LYS A 154 28.92 -3.73 -3.70
C LYS A 154 27.92 -4.85 -3.33
N ALA A 155 27.31 -5.48 -4.32
CA ALA A 155 26.45 -6.65 -4.12
C ALA A 155 27.27 -7.95 -4.14
N TYR A 156 26.85 -8.92 -3.34
CA TYR A 156 27.44 -10.26 -3.30
C TYR A 156 26.37 -11.32 -3.02
N LEU A 157 26.41 -12.42 -3.77
CA LEU A 157 25.78 -13.67 -3.33
C LEU A 157 26.47 -14.19 -2.04
N PRO A 158 25.83 -15.05 -1.23
CA PRO A 158 26.46 -15.62 -0.05
C PRO A 158 27.79 -16.32 -0.36
N SER A 159 27.86 -17.06 -1.49
CA SER A 159 29.06 -17.77 -1.95
C SER A 159 30.20 -16.82 -2.35
N GLU A 160 29.87 -15.65 -2.89
CA GLU A 160 30.80 -14.63 -3.39
C GLU A 160 31.21 -13.61 -2.34
N THR A 161 30.58 -13.65 -1.16
CA THR A 161 30.92 -12.73 -0.07
C THR A 161 32.38 -12.92 0.33
N PRO A 162 33.20 -11.85 0.34
CA PRO A 162 34.58 -11.95 0.76
C PRO A 162 34.69 -12.63 2.12
N GLU A 163 35.55 -13.64 2.23
CA GLU A 163 35.68 -14.47 3.44
C GLU A 163 35.75 -13.65 4.74
N PRO A 164 36.52 -12.54 4.80
CA PRO A 164 36.60 -11.72 6.01
C PRO A 164 35.29 -11.02 6.42
N LEU A 165 34.32 -10.90 5.52
CA LEU A 165 33.01 -10.26 5.77
C LEU A 165 31.88 -11.27 6.11
N ARG A 166 32.05 -12.56 5.81
CA ARG A 166 30.98 -13.57 5.94
C ARG A 166 30.36 -13.61 7.34
N LYS A 167 31.20 -13.59 8.38
CA LYS A 167 30.72 -13.60 9.77
C LYS A 167 29.94 -12.32 10.14
N PHE A 168 30.33 -11.16 9.61
CA PHE A 168 29.58 -9.92 9.83
C PHE A 168 28.23 -9.94 9.11
N ARG A 169 28.18 -10.50 7.89
CA ARG A 169 26.95 -10.73 7.13
C ARG A 169 25.97 -11.61 7.92
N GLU A 170 26.43 -12.73 8.47
CA GLU A 170 25.62 -13.65 9.28
C GLU A 170 25.15 -13.03 10.61
N GLU A 171 26.06 -12.36 11.35
CA GLU A 171 25.74 -11.73 12.63
C GLU A 171 24.69 -10.62 12.49
N GLU A 172 24.74 -9.82 11.43
CA GLU A 172 23.72 -8.80 11.16
C GLU A 172 22.34 -9.44 10.91
N LEU A 173 22.25 -10.53 10.15
CA LEU A 173 20.99 -11.25 9.96
C LEU A 173 20.44 -11.86 11.26
N ILE A 174 21.32 -12.33 12.16
CA ILE A 174 20.91 -12.79 13.49
C ILE A 174 20.30 -11.64 14.30
N VAL A 175 20.90 -10.45 14.24
CA VAL A 175 20.37 -9.25 14.90
C VAL A 175 18.98 -8.90 14.35
N LEU A 176 18.82 -8.88 13.03
CA LEU A 176 17.57 -8.52 12.36
C LEU A 176 16.44 -9.51 12.63
N ARG A 177 16.75 -10.81 12.78
CA ARG A 177 15.75 -11.82 13.19
C ARG A 177 15.33 -11.70 14.65
N GLY A 178 16.20 -11.16 15.50
CA GLY A 178 15.98 -11.10 16.93
C GLY A 178 15.85 -12.49 17.58
N LYS A 179 15.15 -12.55 18.73
CA LYS A 179 15.04 -13.79 19.52
C LYS A 179 13.69 -14.52 19.40
N GLY A 180 12.70 -13.92 18.74
CA GLY A 180 11.32 -14.44 18.70
C GLY A 180 10.46 -14.12 19.93
N TYR A 181 11.03 -13.50 20.98
CA TYR A 181 10.32 -13.18 22.22
C TYR A 181 10.86 -11.91 22.88
N GLY A 182 10.18 -11.45 23.94
CA GLY A 182 10.57 -10.27 24.71
C GLY A 182 10.05 -8.96 24.11
N LYS A 183 10.15 -7.88 24.91
CA LYS A 183 9.71 -6.54 24.55
C LYS A 183 10.66 -5.95 23.49
N LEU A 184 10.08 -5.33 22.47
CA LEU A 184 10.79 -4.54 21.47
C LEU A 184 10.74 -3.06 21.86
N TYR A 185 11.83 -2.36 21.59
CA TYR A 185 12.03 -0.94 21.88
C TYR A 185 12.17 -0.14 20.59
N GLU A 186 11.98 1.18 20.67
CA GLU A 186 12.02 2.09 19.52
C GLU A 186 13.29 1.93 18.65
N TRP A 187 14.45 1.68 19.25
CA TRP A 187 15.73 1.55 18.56
C TRP A 187 16.00 0.14 18.00
N ASP A 188 15.11 -0.83 18.25
CA ASP A 188 15.29 -2.20 17.76
C ASP A 188 14.98 -2.29 16.26
N ARG A 189 15.76 -3.12 15.57
CA ARG A 189 15.66 -3.40 14.13
C ARG A 189 15.22 -4.86 13.89
N VAL A 190 14.30 -5.35 14.73
CA VAL A 190 13.89 -6.75 14.73
C VAL A 190 12.67 -6.94 13.85
N TYR A 191 12.83 -7.73 12.80
CA TYR A 191 11.78 -8.15 11.89
C TYR A 191 11.30 -9.54 12.32
N ASP A 192 10.02 -9.67 12.61
CA ASP A 192 9.43 -10.92 13.08
C ASP A 192 7.92 -10.94 12.83
N TYR A 193 7.32 -12.12 12.81
CA TYR A 193 5.93 -12.32 12.41
C TYR A 193 4.98 -12.36 13.60
N ALA A 194 3.75 -11.94 13.37
CA ALA A 194 2.63 -12.23 14.27
C ALA A 194 1.30 -12.23 13.51
N TYR A 195 0.29 -12.85 14.12
CA TYR A 195 -1.09 -12.82 13.64
C TYR A 195 -1.70 -11.43 13.78
N TYR A 196 -2.78 -11.15 13.05
CA TYR A 196 -3.63 -9.99 13.30
C TYR A 196 -4.52 -10.28 14.51
N ASN A 197 -3.89 -10.24 15.69
CA ASN A 197 -4.53 -10.38 16.99
C ASN A 197 -4.52 -9.07 17.77
N ASP A 198 -4.21 -7.94 17.12
CA ASP A 198 -4.14 -6.62 17.73
C ASP A 198 -5.28 -5.68 17.28
N LEU A 199 -6.26 -6.18 16.52
CA LEU A 199 -7.37 -5.38 15.99
C LEU A 199 -8.51 -5.17 17.01
N GLY A 200 -8.73 -6.14 17.90
CA GLY A 200 -9.78 -6.11 18.92
C GLY A 200 -9.35 -5.45 20.23
N THR A 201 -10.33 -5.04 21.03
CA THR A 201 -10.16 -4.53 22.40
C THR A 201 -11.17 -5.19 23.36
N PRO A 202 -11.12 -6.52 23.57
CA PRO A 202 -12.10 -7.25 24.38
C PRO A 202 -12.21 -6.76 25.84
N ASP A 203 -11.14 -6.14 26.37
CA ASP A 203 -11.15 -5.47 27.68
C ASP A 203 -12.15 -4.29 27.74
N SER A 204 -12.54 -3.73 26.61
CA SER A 204 -13.56 -2.67 26.49
C SER A 204 -14.99 -3.20 26.28
N GLY A 205 -15.18 -4.53 26.24
CA GLY A 205 -16.47 -5.19 26.10
C GLY A 205 -16.57 -6.09 24.85
N PRO A 206 -17.60 -6.95 24.79
CA PRO A 206 -17.76 -7.96 23.73
C PRO A 206 -17.91 -7.36 22.33
N ASP A 207 -18.50 -6.16 22.21
CA ASP A 207 -18.66 -5.47 20.93
C ASP A 207 -17.35 -5.04 20.29
N TYR A 208 -16.27 -4.94 21.08
CA TYR A 208 -14.93 -4.59 20.63
C TYR A 208 -14.02 -5.82 20.47
N ALA A 209 -14.49 -7.03 20.76
CA ALA A 209 -13.77 -8.26 20.49
C ALA A 209 -13.75 -8.54 18.97
N ARG A 210 -12.62 -8.99 18.44
CA ARG A 210 -12.46 -9.39 17.04
C ARG A 210 -11.77 -10.74 16.96
N PRO A 211 -12.08 -11.58 15.97
CA PRO A 211 -11.36 -12.83 15.78
C PRO A 211 -9.90 -12.55 15.45
N VAL A 212 -9.01 -13.42 15.93
CA VAL A 212 -7.62 -13.45 15.47
C VAL A 212 -7.59 -13.90 14.02
N LEU A 213 -6.93 -13.13 13.15
CA LEU A 213 -6.71 -13.51 11.75
C LEU A 213 -5.29 -14.04 11.58
N GLY A 214 -5.20 -15.22 10.99
CA GLY A 214 -4.05 -16.09 10.96
C GLY A 214 -4.35 -17.45 11.62
N GLY A 215 -3.91 -18.54 10.99
CA GLY A 215 -4.21 -19.91 11.39
C GLY A 215 -5.28 -20.57 10.53
N SER A 216 -5.86 -21.68 10.99
CA SER A 216 -6.72 -22.53 10.16
C SER A 216 -8.13 -21.99 9.90
N HIS A 217 -8.72 -21.27 10.86
CA HIS A 217 -10.12 -20.83 10.76
C HIS A 217 -10.27 -19.58 9.88
N PHE A 218 -9.45 -18.56 10.17
CA PHE A 218 -9.32 -17.32 9.41
C PHE A 218 -7.88 -17.19 8.88
N PRO A 219 -7.50 -17.93 7.83
CA PRO A 219 -6.14 -17.86 7.29
C PRO A 219 -5.85 -16.44 6.82
N TYR A 220 -4.64 -15.96 7.06
CA TYR A 220 -4.27 -14.58 6.74
C TYR A 220 -2.75 -14.39 6.60
N PRO A 221 -2.27 -13.42 5.80
CA PRO A 221 -0.88 -13.00 5.85
C PRO A 221 -0.45 -12.61 7.27
N ARG A 222 0.82 -12.83 7.61
CA ARG A 222 1.40 -12.34 8.87
C ARG A 222 1.72 -10.85 8.78
N ARG A 223 1.66 -10.17 9.93
CA ARG A 223 2.12 -8.79 10.10
C ARG A 223 3.42 -8.72 10.91
N GLY A 224 4.00 -7.54 11.01
CA GLY A 224 5.14 -7.26 11.88
C GLY A 224 4.82 -7.40 13.37
N ARG A 225 5.61 -8.19 14.11
CA ARG A 225 5.49 -8.39 15.55
C ARG A 225 5.79 -7.11 16.32
N THR A 226 4.92 -6.77 17.27
CA THR A 226 5.00 -5.53 18.07
C THR A 226 5.31 -5.76 19.54
N SER A 227 5.10 -6.98 20.04
CA SER A 227 5.47 -7.41 21.39
C SER A 227 4.80 -6.64 22.54
N ARG A 228 3.61 -6.07 22.32
CA ARG A 228 2.81 -5.53 23.43
C ARG A 228 2.25 -6.70 24.26
N PRO A 229 1.93 -6.47 25.54
CA PRO A 229 1.29 -7.48 26.38
C PRO A 229 -0.04 -7.95 25.80
N HIS A 230 -0.52 -9.12 26.22
CA HIS A 230 -1.90 -9.54 25.91
C HIS A 230 -2.93 -8.72 26.67
N THR A 231 -4.18 -8.76 26.21
CA THR A 231 -5.32 -8.18 26.94
C THR A 231 -5.60 -8.98 28.21
N LYS A 232 -6.31 -8.37 29.17
CA LYS A 232 -6.63 -9.04 30.45
C LYS A 232 -7.70 -10.12 30.27
N THR A 233 -8.64 -9.89 29.34
CA THR A 233 -9.81 -10.74 29.11
C THR A 233 -9.58 -11.85 28.09
N ASP A 234 -8.64 -11.67 27.14
CA ASP A 234 -8.29 -12.69 26.14
C ASP A 234 -6.77 -12.77 25.91
N PRO A 235 -6.11 -13.87 26.35
CA PRO A 235 -4.68 -14.06 26.17
C PRO A 235 -4.27 -14.26 24.70
N LYS A 236 -5.22 -14.49 23.77
CA LYS A 236 -4.91 -14.58 22.33
C LYS A 236 -4.86 -13.20 21.67
N THR A 237 -5.44 -12.18 22.28
CA THR A 237 -5.48 -10.80 21.76
C THR A 237 -4.35 -9.96 22.36
N GLU A 238 -3.60 -9.27 21.51
CA GLU A 238 -2.57 -8.30 21.91
C GLU A 238 -3.25 -6.98 22.34
N SER A 239 -2.80 -6.43 23.48
CA SER A 239 -3.29 -5.15 23.99
C SER A 239 -2.97 -3.99 23.04
N ARG A 240 -3.83 -2.97 23.07
CA ARG A 240 -3.73 -1.80 22.22
C ARG A 240 -3.12 -0.60 22.96
N LEU A 241 -2.49 0.29 22.20
CA LEU A 241 -2.07 1.59 22.71
C LEU A 241 -3.29 2.49 22.88
N HIS A 242 -3.15 3.54 23.70
CA HIS A 242 -4.12 4.61 23.70
C HIS A 242 -4.23 5.21 22.28
N LEU A 243 -5.44 5.57 21.84
CA LEU A 243 -5.72 5.92 20.43
C LEU A 243 -4.79 7.02 19.89
N LEU A 244 -4.53 8.06 20.69
CA LEU A 244 -3.66 9.19 20.33
C LEU A 244 -2.15 8.85 20.37
N ASN A 245 -1.76 7.69 20.87
CA ASN A 245 -0.37 7.24 20.88
C ASN A 245 -0.08 6.42 19.62
N LEU A 246 0.54 7.06 18.63
CA LEU A 246 0.88 6.46 17.34
C LEU A 246 2.25 5.75 17.33
N ASN A 247 2.90 5.60 18.49
CA ASN A 247 4.20 4.94 18.62
C ASN A 247 4.06 3.40 18.60
N ILE A 248 3.39 2.87 17.58
CA ILE A 248 3.35 1.44 17.32
C ILE A 248 4.72 0.98 16.84
N TYR A 249 5.22 -0.13 17.39
CA TYR A 249 6.51 -0.65 16.99
C TYR A 249 6.49 -1.08 15.51
N VAL A 250 7.48 -0.60 14.78
CA VAL A 250 8.01 -1.21 13.56
C VAL A 250 9.54 -1.15 13.67
N PRO A 251 10.30 -2.00 12.97
CA PRO A 251 11.76 -1.88 12.91
C PRO A 251 12.16 -0.44 12.60
N ARG A 252 13.13 0.10 13.34
CA ARG A 252 13.33 1.56 13.41
C ARG A 252 13.45 2.26 12.06
N ASP A 253 14.07 1.61 11.09
CA ASP A 253 14.35 2.15 9.76
C ASP A 253 13.16 2.05 8.79
N GLU A 254 12.08 1.35 9.16
CA GLU A 254 10.81 1.27 8.42
C GLU A 254 9.86 2.43 8.73
N GLN A 255 10.13 3.19 9.80
CA GLN A 255 9.30 4.35 10.14
C GLN A 255 9.46 5.43 9.07
N PHE A 256 8.34 6.06 8.75
CA PHE A 256 8.28 7.20 7.84
C PHE A 256 9.36 8.23 8.14
N GLY A 257 9.84 8.86 7.07
CA GLY A 257 10.54 10.13 7.15
C GLY A 257 9.75 11.15 7.96
N ARG A 258 10.45 12.11 8.59
CA ARG A 258 9.81 13.10 9.45
C ARG A 258 8.84 13.99 8.70
N VAL A 259 9.18 14.40 7.48
CA VAL A 259 8.31 15.25 6.66
C VAL A 259 7.08 14.45 6.27
N LYS A 260 7.26 13.25 5.70
CA LYS A 260 6.14 12.36 5.35
C LYS A 260 5.22 12.05 6.53
N PHE A 261 5.75 11.76 7.72
CA PHE A 261 4.92 11.53 8.91
C PHE A 261 4.20 12.80 9.39
N SER A 262 4.88 13.95 9.34
CA SER A 262 4.28 15.25 9.67
C SER A 262 3.15 15.60 8.71
N ASP A 263 3.34 15.40 7.40
CA ASP A 263 2.35 15.63 6.36
C ASP A 263 1.14 14.70 6.57
N PHE A 264 1.40 13.40 6.79
CA PHE A 264 0.36 12.42 7.11
C PHE A 264 -0.48 12.83 8.33
N LEU A 265 0.18 13.28 9.40
CA LEU A 265 -0.49 13.76 10.61
C LEU A 265 -1.30 15.04 10.36
N ALA A 266 -0.70 16.01 9.67
CA ALA A 266 -1.34 17.29 9.35
C ALA A 266 -2.61 17.06 8.51
N TYR A 267 -2.53 16.20 7.48
CA TYR A 267 -3.69 15.86 6.66
C TYR A 267 -4.75 15.04 7.41
N SER A 268 -4.33 14.11 8.27
CA SER A 268 -5.24 13.36 9.14
C SER A 268 -5.98 14.28 10.13
N LEU A 269 -5.31 15.33 10.63
CA LEU A 269 -5.93 16.33 11.49
C LEU A 269 -6.88 17.26 10.74
N LYS A 270 -6.47 17.71 9.55
CA LYS A 270 -7.31 18.51 8.65
C LYS A 270 -8.62 17.77 8.40
N SER A 271 -8.50 16.47 8.11
CA SER A 271 -9.58 15.51 7.96
C SER A 271 -10.52 15.44 9.17
N VAL A 272 -9.98 15.36 10.39
CA VAL A 272 -10.80 15.37 11.62
C VAL A 272 -11.54 16.70 11.80
N ALA A 273 -10.88 17.83 11.53
CA ALA A 273 -11.52 19.15 11.62
C ALA A 273 -12.66 19.30 10.59
N GLN A 274 -12.47 18.81 9.36
CA GLN A 274 -13.51 18.78 8.31
C GLN A 274 -14.74 17.95 8.71
N VAL A 275 -14.56 16.88 9.51
CA VAL A 275 -15.65 16.03 10.01
C VAL A 275 -16.39 16.66 11.19
N LEU A 276 -15.67 17.20 12.18
CA LEU A 276 -16.27 17.70 13.42
C LEU A 276 -17.02 19.05 13.25
N LEU A 277 -16.62 19.87 12.27
CA LEU A 277 -17.17 21.20 12.08
C LEU A 277 -18.63 21.21 11.59
N PRO A 278 -19.01 20.41 10.57
CA PRO A 278 -20.41 20.23 10.18
C PRO A 278 -21.27 19.61 11.28
N GLU A 279 -20.77 18.60 12.01
CA GLU A 279 -21.47 17.98 13.16
C GLU A 279 -21.82 18.98 14.27
N LEU A 280 -20.94 19.96 14.51
CA LEU A 280 -21.21 21.02 15.50
C LEU A 280 -22.21 22.07 14.99
N LYS A 281 -22.42 22.19 13.68
CA LYS A 281 -23.43 23.07 13.05
C LYS A 281 -24.79 22.38 12.89
N SER A 282 -24.80 21.08 12.59
CA SER A 282 -26.02 20.27 12.35
C SER A 282 -26.87 20.06 13.60
N VAL A 283 -26.37 20.40 14.80
CA VAL A 283 -27.17 20.54 16.03
C VAL A 283 -28.32 21.56 15.86
N CYS A 284 -28.27 22.41 14.84
CA CYS A 284 -29.32 23.38 14.49
C CYS A 284 -30.12 23.03 13.21
N ASP A 285 -29.85 21.91 12.54
CA ASP A 285 -30.54 21.49 11.31
C ASP A 285 -31.80 20.65 11.57
N LYS A 286 -32.69 20.59 10.57
CA LYS A 286 -33.99 19.87 10.67
C LYS A 286 -33.84 18.34 10.70
N THR A 287 -32.73 17.79 10.20
CA THR A 287 -32.40 16.36 10.10
C THR A 287 -30.93 16.16 10.48
N ILE A 288 -30.66 15.67 11.69
CA ILE A 288 -29.29 15.45 12.17
C ILE A 288 -28.65 14.32 11.34
N ASN A 289 -27.49 14.59 10.72
CA ASN A 289 -26.63 13.59 10.06
C ASN A 289 -27.19 12.98 8.74
N GLU A 290 -27.91 13.75 7.94
CA GLU A 290 -28.38 13.37 6.60
C GLU A 290 -28.06 14.46 5.57
N PHE A 291 -28.00 14.07 4.30
CA PHE A 291 -28.12 15.02 3.19
C PHE A 291 -29.57 15.00 2.70
N ASP A 292 -30.20 16.18 2.59
CA ASP A 292 -31.57 16.30 2.11
C ASP A 292 -31.59 16.51 0.59
N THR A 293 -30.54 17.09 0.01
CA THR A 293 -30.41 17.33 -1.43
C THR A 293 -29.02 17.00 -1.98
N PHE A 294 -28.91 16.81 -3.30
CA PHE A 294 -27.61 16.69 -3.96
C PHE A 294 -26.78 17.97 -3.90
N GLU A 295 -27.44 19.13 -3.76
CA GLU A 295 -26.74 20.39 -3.55
C GLU A 295 -26.02 20.39 -2.20
N ASP A 296 -26.63 19.83 -1.15
CA ASP A 296 -25.97 19.69 0.16
C ASP A 296 -24.68 18.86 0.07
N VAL A 297 -24.66 17.84 -0.81
CA VAL A 297 -23.45 17.04 -1.08
C VAL A 297 -22.41 17.86 -1.85
N LEU A 298 -22.83 18.64 -2.83
CA LEU A 298 -21.94 19.50 -3.63
C LEU A 298 -21.35 20.64 -2.80
N ASP A 299 -22.10 21.17 -1.84
CA ASP A 299 -21.68 22.25 -0.93
C ASP A 299 -20.49 21.86 -0.06
N VAL A 300 -20.26 20.56 0.17
CA VAL A 300 -19.04 20.03 0.81
C VAL A 300 -17.78 20.43 0.04
N PHE A 301 -17.88 20.56 -1.29
CA PHE A 301 -16.79 20.91 -2.22
C PHE A 301 -16.89 22.32 -2.78
N GLU A 302 -18.02 23.02 -2.67
CA GLU A 302 -18.24 24.34 -3.25
C GLU A 302 -18.23 25.44 -2.18
N GLY A 303 -18.84 25.18 -1.03
CA GLY A 303 -18.98 26.11 0.07
C GLY A 303 -17.69 26.40 0.87
N CYS A 304 -17.59 27.62 1.40
CA CYS A 304 -16.62 27.93 2.45
C CYS A 304 -17.20 27.47 3.80
N ILE A 305 -16.69 26.39 4.38
CA ILE A 305 -17.00 26.05 5.78
C ILE A 305 -16.38 27.15 6.67
N LYS A 306 -17.18 28.18 7.01
CA LYS A 306 -16.75 29.20 7.97
C LYS A 306 -16.44 28.52 9.31
N LEU A 307 -15.24 28.75 9.84
CA LEU A 307 -14.87 28.38 11.21
C LEU A 307 -15.94 28.93 12.18
N PRO A 308 -16.50 28.10 13.07
CA PRO A 308 -17.46 28.55 14.06
C PRO A 308 -16.77 29.52 15.00
N SER A 309 -17.34 30.70 15.18
CA SER A 309 -16.94 31.68 16.20
C SER A 309 -17.68 31.40 17.51
N GLY A 310 -17.02 31.63 18.65
CA GLY A 310 -17.64 31.50 19.98
C GLY A 310 -17.39 30.14 20.68
N PRO A 311 -18.32 29.63 21.52
CA PRO A 311 -18.10 28.48 22.41
C PRO A 311 -17.65 27.18 21.73
N ILE A 312 -18.00 27.00 20.46
CA ILE A 312 -17.69 25.83 19.64
C ILE A 312 -16.19 25.77 19.29
N ALA A 313 -15.54 26.91 19.07
CA ALA A 313 -14.09 26.98 18.84
C ALA A 313 -13.28 26.57 20.08
N ASN A 314 -13.81 26.83 21.28
CA ASN A 314 -13.19 26.42 22.53
C ASN A 314 -13.25 24.89 22.71
N LYS A 315 -14.38 24.24 22.37
CA LYS A 315 -14.48 22.76 22.37
C LYS A 315 -13.51 22.09 21.38
N LEU A 316 -13.32 22.66 20.19
CA LEU A 316 -12.33 22.15 19.22
C LEU A 316 -10.89 22.28 19.75
N ARG A 317 -10.58 23.37 20.46
CA ARG A 317 -9.28 23.55 21.14
C ARG A 317 -9.07 22.62 22.33
N GLU A 318 -10.14 22.16 22.99
CA GLU A 318 -10.07 21.16 24.06
C GLU A 318 -9.91 19.73 23.52
N LEU A 319 -10.43 19.45 22.32
CA LEU A 319 -10.39 18.12 21.69
C LEU A 319 -9.11 17.87 20.87
N ILE A 320 -8.46 18.92 20.38
CA ILE A 320 -7.26 18.82 19.54
C ILE A 320 -6.06 19.34 20.36
N PRO A 321 -5.03 18.53 20.62
CA PRO A 321 -3.85 18.98 21.35
C PRO A 321 -3.16 20.16 20.68
N TYR A 322 -2.60 21.09 21.46
CA TYR A 322 -2.02 22.34 20.99
C TYR A 322 -0.93 22.16 19.91
N GLU A 323 -0.13 21.10 20.04
CA GLU A 323 0.92 20.73 19.09
C GLU A 323 0.34 20.30 17.73
N LEU A 324 -0.78 19.57 17.72
CA LEU A 324 -1.50 19.17 16.51
C LEU A 324 -2.25 20.36 15.89
N LEU A 325 -2.77 21.27 16.72
CA LEU A 325 -3.36 22.55 16.29
C LEU A 325 -2.35 23.47 15.58
N ARG A 326 -1.07 23.40 15.96
CA ARG A 326 0.01 24.15 15.30
C ARG A 326 0.34 23.61 13.90
N GLU A 327 0.34 22.28 13.74
CA GLU A 327 0.57 21.65 12.43
C GLU A 327 -0.58 21.91 11.45
N LEU A 328 -1.81 22.01 11.96
CA LEU A 328 -2.96 22.46 11.19
C LEU A 328 -2.73 23.86 10.60
N VAL A 329 -2.14 24.81 11.33
CA VAL A 329 -1.98 26.24 10.96
C VAL A 329 -0.79 26.51 10.00
N ARG A 330 -0.13 25.48 9.46
CA ARG A 330 0.94 25.68 8.46
C ARG A 330 0.33 26.22 7.17
N ASN A 331 0.81 27.38 6.74
CA ASN A 331 0.37 28.09 5.54
C ASN A 331 0.87 27.35 4.28
N ASP A 332 0.11 26.38 3.80
CA ASP A 332 0.30 25.68 2.53
C ASP A 332 -0.52 26.29 1.38
N GLY A 333 -1.17 27.43 1.59
CA GLY A 333 -1.84 28.20 0.55
C GLY A 333 -3.20 27.64 0.10
N GLU A 334 -3.58 26.44 0.54
CA GLU A 334 -4.94 25.93 0.42
C GLU A 334 -5.85 26.59 1.46
N ARG A 335 -7.04 27.06 1.04
CA ARG A 335 -8.01 27.65 1.97
C ARG A 335 -8.44 26.59 2.99
N PHE A 336 -8.08 26.84 4.25
CA PHE A 336 -8.42 26.04 5.42
C PHE A 336 -9.90 25.59 5.39
N LEU A 337 -10.14 24.27 5.39
CA LEU A 337 -11.46 23.60 5.53
C LEU A 337 -12.34 23.43 4.28
N LYS A 338 -11.76 23.32 3.09
CA LYS A 338 -12.50 22.97 1.88
C LYS A 338 -11.97 21.66 1.29
N PHE A 339 -12.87 20.71 1.01
CA PHE A 339 -12.52 19.52 0.23
C PHE A 339 -12.25 19.91 -1.23
N PRO A 340 -11.15 19.44 -1.84
CA PRO A 340 -10.92 19.59 -3.27
C PRO A 340 -12.09 19.00 -4.10
N VAL A 341 -12.45 19.61 -5.23
CA VAL A 341 -13.49 19.03 -6.09
C VAL A 341 -12.98 17.70 -6.66
N PRO A 342 -13.67 16.55 -6.47
CA PRO A 342 -13.28 15.26 -7.04
C PRO A 342 -13.33 15.28 -8.57
N ASP A 343 -12.37 14.61 -9.21
CA ASP A 343 -12.20 14.63 -10.67
C ASP A 343 -13.45 14.16 -11.42
N VAL A 344 -14.15 13.15 -10.90
CA VAL A 344 -15.35 12.58 -11.51
C VAL A 344 -16.50 13.59 -11.69
N ILE A 345 -16.52 14.68 -10.90
CA ILE A 345 -17.54 15.75 -11.01
C ILE A 345 -16.99 17.08 -11.56
N LYS A 346 -15.67 17.18 -11.84
CA LYS A 346 -15.05 18.44 -12.29
C LYS A 346 -15.62 18.94 -13.62
N ALA A 347 -15.80 18.05 -14.59
CA ALA A 347 -16.32 18.43 -15.91
C ALA A 347 -17.86 18.33 -16.00
N SER A 348 -18.47 17.42 -15.25
CA SER A 348 -19.92 17.22 -15.23
C SER A 348 -20.38 16.71 -13.86
N LYS A 349 -21.28 17.45 -13.21
CA LYS A 349 -21.85 17.08 -11.89
C LYS A 349 -22.82 15.89 -11.96
N THR A 350 -23.19 15.43 -13.15
CA THR A 350 -24.23 14.39 -13.35
C THR A 350 -23.77 13.18 -14.15
N ALA A 351 -22.62 13.25 -14.84
CA ALA A 351 -22.14 12.17 -15.73
C ALA A 351 -21.91 10.83 -14.99
N TRP A 352 -21.57 10.88 -13.71
CA TRP A 352 -21.45 9.71 -12.83
C TRP A 352 -22.73 8.86 -12.76
N ARG A 353 -23.90 9.44 -13.03
CA ARG A 353 -25.19 8.70 -13.03
C ARG A 353 -25.40 7.85 -14.27
N THR A 354 -24.64 8.08 -15.34
CA THR A 354 -24.86 7.39 -16.61
C THR A 354 -24.51 5.91 -16.51
N ASP A 355 -25.18 5.07 -17.29
CA ASP A 355 -24.82 3.65 -17.41
C ASP A 355 -23.43 3.48 -18.05
N GLU A 356 -23.06 4.40 -18.95
CA GLU A 356 -21.76 4.44 -19.59
C GLU A 356 -20.63 4.63 -18.58
N GLU A 357 -20.74 5.59 -17.64
CA GLU A 357 -19.74 5.75 -16.58
C GLU A 357 -19.71 4.58 -15.62
N PHE A 358 -20.89 4.07 -15.21
CA PHE A 358 -20.99 2.93 -14.31
C PHE A 358 -20.29 1.68 -14.88
N GLY A 359 -20.46 1.41 -16.18
CA GLY A 359 -19.74 0.34 -16.88
C GLY A 359 -18.25 0.65 -17.05
N ARG A 360 -17.90 1.88 -17.43
CA ARG A 360 -16.51 2.30 -17.70
C ARG A 360 -15.62 2.23 -16.47
N GLU A 361 -16.12 2.58 -15.29
CA GLU A 361 -15.34 2.51 -14.05
C GLU A 361 -14.87 1.08 -13.71
N MET A 362 -15.53 0.04 -14.23
CA MET A 362 -15.07 -1.34 -14.08
C MET A 362 -13.80 -1.64 -14.88
N LEU A 363 -13.45 -0.78 -15.86
CA LEU A 363 -12.23 -0.87 -16.69
C LEU A 363 -11.18 0.19 -16.35
N ALA A 364 -11.64 1.34 -15.84
CA ALA A 364 -10.82 2.55 -15.73
C ALA A 364 -11.11 3.41 -14.47
N GLY A 365 -11.88 2.87 -13.52
CA GLY A 365 -12.18 3.52 -12.25
C GLY A 365 -11.20 3.11 -11.15
N VAL A 366 -11.65 3.19 -9.90
CA VAL A 366 -10.85 2.85 -8.70
C VAL A 366 -10.66 1.34 -8.47
N ASN A 367 -11.56 0.51 -8.99
CA ASN A 367 -11.48 -0.96 -8.87
C ASN A 367 -11.50 -1.66 -10.24
N PRO A 368 -10.54 -1.37 -11.13
CA PRO A 368 -10.59 -1.85 -12.50
C PRO A 368 -10.08 -3.29 -12.64
N VAL A 369 -10.01 -4.08 -11.56
CA VAL A 369 -9.22 -5.33 -11.51
C VAL A 369 -10.04 -6.59 -11.33
N ILE A 370 -11.37 -6.50 -11.18
CA ILE A 370 -12.18 -7.66 -10.80
C ILE A 370 -13.24 -8.09 -11.82
N ILE A 371 -13.58 -7.25 -12.81
CA ILE A 371 -14.51 -7.61 -13.89
C ILE A 371 -14.03 -8.85 -14.64
N ARG A 372 -14.95 -9.72 -15.06
CA ARG A 372 -14.63 -10.97 -15.74
C ARG A 372 -15.49 -11.17 -16.98
N ARG A 373 -15.00 -11.93 -17.93
CA ARG A 373 -15.83 -12.45 -19.03
C ARG A 373 -16.85 -13.44 -18.47
N LEU A 374 -18.10 -13.30 -18.86
CA LEU A 374 -19.14 -14.28 -18.56
C LEU A 374 -18.91 -15.50 -19.45
N GLN A 375 -18.79 -16.67 -18.81
CA GLN A 375 -18.49 -17.93 -19.53
C GLN A 375 -19.74 -18.74 -19.86
N GLU A 376 -20.77 -18.63 -19.01
CA GLU A 376 -22.03 -19.34 -19.15
C GLU A 376 -23.19 -18.46 -18.68
N PHE A 377 -24.38 -18.72 -19.20
CA PHE A 377 -25.60 -18.02 -18.84
C PHE A 377 -26.71 -19.03 -18.49
N PRO A 378 -27.44 -18.84 -17.37
CA PRO A 378 -27.29 -17.78 -16.37
C PRO A 378 -25.98 -17.92 -15.56
N PRO A 379 -25.50 -16.87 -14.89
CA PRO A 379 -24.29 -16.96 -14.06
C PRO A 379 -24.41 -18.00 -12.95
N ALA A 380 -23.40 -18.85 -12.80
CA ALA A 380 -23.35 -19.86 -11.74
C ALA A 380 -22.64 -19.36 -10.47
N SER A 381 -23.03 -19.92 -9.32
CA SER A 381 -22.34 -19.76 -8.04
C SER A 381 -21.38 -20.94 -7.78
N LYS A 382 -20.26 -20.65 -7.11
CA LYS A 382 -19.28 -21.63 -6.61
C LYS A 382 -19.48 -21.96 -5.13
N LEU A 383 -20.48 -21.39 -4.47
CA LEU A 383 -20.82 -21.73 -3.10
C LEU A 383 -21.27 -23.19 -2.99
N ASP A 384 -20.88 -23.89 -1.93
CA ASP A 384 -21.28 -25.29 -1.71
C ASP A 384 -22.80 -25.38 -1.52
N PRO A 385 -23.55 -26.02 -2.45
CA PRO A 385 -25.01 -26.10 -2.36
C PRO A 385 -25.50 -26.86 -1.12
N ARG A 386 -24.64 -27.68 -0.50
CA ARG A 386 -24.98 -28.38 0.75
C ARG A 386 -24.98 -27.45 1.96
N VAL A 387 -24.26 -26.33 1.88
CA VAL A 387 -24.14 -25.33 2.95
C VAL A 387 -25.06 -24.15 2.68
N TYR A 388 -25.15 -23.71 1.43
CA TYR A 388 -25.85 -22.49 1.04
C TYR A 388 -27.10 -22.72 0.19
N GLY A 389 -27.53 -23.98 -0.03
CA GLY A 389 -28.72 -24.28 -0.83
C GLY A 389 -28.63 -23.87 -2.30
N ASP A 390 -29.78 -23.62 -2.92
CA ASP A 390 -29.86 -23.21 -4.33
C ASP A 390 -29.39 -21.75 -4.52
N GLN A 391 -28.28 -21.59 -5.24
CA GLN A 391 -27.65 -20.30 -5.53
C GLN A 391 -27.72 -19.98 -7.04
N THR A 392 -28.64 -20.61 -7.77
CA THR A 392 -28.87 -20.37 -9.20
C THR A 392 -29.29 -18.90 -9.41
N SER A 393 -28.63 -18.20 -10.34
CA SER A 393 -28.99 -16.82 -10.65
C SER A 393 -30.42 -16.74 -11.19
N SER A 394 -31.15 -15.71 -10.74
CA SER A 394 -32.49 -15.37 -11.18
C SER A 394 -32.51 -14.54 -12.47
N ILE A 395 -31.34 -14.20 -13.04
CA ILE A 395 -31.27 -13.51 -14.33
C ILE A 395 -31.70 -14.48 -15.44
N ARG A 396 -32.78 -14.15 -16.16
CA ARG A 396 -33.35 -14.91 -17.27
C ARG A 396 -33.01 -14.27 -18.60
N ALA A 397 -33.09 -15.05 -19.68
CA ALA A 397 -32.84 -14.56 -21.04
C ALA A 397 -33.69 -13.34 -21.39
N THR A 398 -34.99 -13.38 -21.03
CA THR A 398 -35.96 -12.29 -21.23
C THR A 398 -35.57 -10.96 -20.58
N HIS A 399 -34.67 -10.96 -19.60
CA HIS A 399 -34.18 -9.72 -18.97
C HIS A 399 -33.16 -8.99 -19.85
N ILE A 400 -32.42 -9.70 -20.71
CA ILE A 400 -31.27 -9.12 -21.41
C ILE A 400 -31.33 -9.24 -22.94
N GLU A 401 -32.09 -10.19 -23.50
CA GLU A 401 -32.08 -10.51 -24.93
C GLU A 401 -32.35 -9.30 -25.85
N ASN A 402 -33.19 -8.36 -25.42
CA ASN A 402 -33.52 -7.15 -26.18
C ASN A 402 -32.48 -6.02 -26.06
N SER A 403 -31.42 -6.22 -25.28
CA SER A 403 -30.38 -5.22 -24.97
C SER A 403 -28.99 -5.63 -25.47
N LEU A 404 -28.89 -6.65 -26.31
CA LEU A 404 -27.63 -7.19 -26.85
C LEU A 404 -27.31 -6.72 -28.27
N ASP A 405 -27.85 -5.58 -28.71
CA ASP A 405 -27.55 -4.95 -30.01
C ASP A 405 -27.70 -5.91 -31.22
N GLY A 406 -28.72 -6.77 -31.16
CA GLY A 406 -29.06 -7.72 -32.22
C GLY A 406 -28.41 -9.11 -32.08
N PHE A 407 -27.52 -9.31 -31.11
CA PHE A 407 -26.94 -10.62 -30.79
C PHE A 407 -27.88 -11.45 -29.93
N THR A 408 -27.92 -12.76 -30.17
CA THR A 408 -28.44 -13.72 -29.17
C THR A 408 -27.45 -13.86 -28.01
N ILE A 409 -27.90 -14.41 -26.88
CA ILE A 409 -27.02 -14.67 -25.72
C ILE A 409 -25.87 -15.61 -26.11
N ASP A 410 -26.16 -16.67 -26.87
CA ASP A 410 -25.15 -17.64 -27.30
C ASP A 410 -24.11 -16.99 -28.23
N GLU A 411 -24.54 -16.17 -29.19
CA GLU A 411 -23.62 -15.43 -30.05
C GLU A 411 -22.77 -14.44 -29.24
N ALA A 412 -23.37 -13.73 -28.27
CA ALA A 412 -22.65 -12.80 -27.42
C ALA A 412 -21.63 -13.50 -26.51
N LEU A 413 -21.94 -14.70 -25.99
CA LEU A 413 -20.98 -15.53 -25.24
C LEU A 413 -19.84 -16.01 -26.14
N GLN A 414 -20.16 -16.53 -27.33
CA GLN A 414 -19.17 -17.04 -28.30
C GLN A 414 -18.23 -15.94 -28.80
N GLN A 415 -18.75 -14.72 -29.00
CA GLN A 415 -17.96 -13.56 -29.40
C GLN A 415 -17.30 -12.82 -28.23
N MET A 416 -17.37 -13.38 -27.01
CA MET A 416 -16.75 -12.81 -25.80
C MET A 416 -17.25 -11.39 -25.47
N ARG A 417 -18.52 -11.11 -25.72
CA ARG A 417 -19.16 -9.79 -25.52
C ARG A 417 -19.92 -9.67 -24.20
N LEU A 418 -20.10 -10.74 -23.44
CA LEU A 418 -20.76 -10.69 -22.13
C LEU A 418 -19.74 -10.73 -21.00
N PHE A 419 -19.96 -9.84 -20.03
CA PHE A 419 -19.10 -9.65 -18.86
C PHE A 419 -19.94 -9.62 -17.59
N ILE A 420 -19.27 -9.84 -16.46
CA ILE A 420 -19.88 -9.84 -15.15
C ILE A 420 -18.97 -9.18 -14.11
N LEU A 421 -19.58 -8.33 -13.28
CA LEU A 421 -19.05 -7.94 -11.98
C LEU A 421 -19.77 -8.77 -10.92
N ASP A 422 -19.10 -9.78 -10.37
CA ASP A 422 -19.70 -10.77 -9.48
C ASP A 422 -19.18 -10.65 -8.05
N HIS A 423 -20.00 -10.09 -7.16
CA HIS A 423 -19.75 -10.03 -5.72
C HIS A 423 -20.51 -11.08 -4.93
N HIS A 424 -21.35 -11.88 -5.60
CA HIS A 424 -22.31 -12.73 -4.93
C HIS A 424 -21.65 -13.72 -3.98
N ASP A 425 -20.71 -14.52 -4.48
CA ASP A 425 -20.10 -15.60 -3.70
C ASP A 425 -19.22 -15.08 -2.56
N ALA A 426 -18.62 -13.91 -2.74
CA ALA A 426 -17.81 -13.29 -1.69
C ALA A 426 -18.66 -12.77 -0.54
N LEU A 427 -19.88 -12.30 -0.83
CA LEU A 427 -20.71 -11.59 0.14
C LEU A 427 -21.85 -12.42 0.72
N MET A 428 -22.45 -13.34 -0.04
CA MET A 428 -23.60 -14.15 0.38
C MET A 428 -23.42 -14.79 1.78
N PRO A 429 -22.25 -15.37 2.13
CA PRO A 429 -22.03 -15.94 3.47
C PRO A 429 -22.07 -14.94 4.64
N TYR A 430 -22.08 -13.63 4.35
CA TYR A 430 -22.03 -12.54 5.33
C TYR A 430 -23.28 -11.67 5.34
N ILE A 431 -24.14 -11.74 4.33
CA ILE A 431 -25.28 -10.84 4.15
C ILE A 431 -26.20 -10.84 5.38
N SER A 432 -26.56 -12.01 5.93
CA SER A 432 -27.44 -12.10 7.11
C SER A 432 -26.87 -11.32 8.30
N ARG A 433 -25.57 -11.47 8.56
CA ARG A 433 -24.86 -10.86 9.69
C ARG A 433 -24.70 -9.36 9.50
N ILE A 434 -24.36 -8.93 8.29
CA ILE A 434 -24.25 -7.51 7.94
C ILE A 434 -25.61 -6.82 8.07
N ASN A 435 -26.67 -7.44 7.53
CA ASN A 435 -28.02 -6.88 7.56
C ASN A 435 -28.65 -6.86 8.95
N SER A 436 -28.08 -7.57 9.94
CA SER A 436 -28.47 -7.44 11.35
C SER A 436 -27.95 -6.15 12.01
N THR A 437 -27.15 -5.35 11.31
CA THR A 437 -26.68 -4.03 11.76
C THR A 437 -27.55 -2.91 11.16
N ASN A 438 -27.10 -1.65 11.25
CA ASN A 438 -27.76 -0.54 10.57
C ASN A 438 -27.58 -0.58 9.03
N THR A 439 -26.64 -1.38 8.53
CA THR A 439 -26.49 -1.65 7.10
C THR A 439 -27.65 -2.49 6.57
N LYS A 440 -28.06 -2.25 5.32
CA LYS A 440 -28.97 -3.09 4.54
C LYS A 440 -28.39 -3.22 3.14
N THR A 441 -27.88 -4.40 2.81
CA THR A 441 -27.16 -4.66 1.56
C THR A 441 -27.57 -6.01 0.96
N TYR A 442 -27.10 -6.25 -0.25
CA TYR A 442 -27.35 -7.44 -1.05
C TYR A 442 -26.01 -8.05 -1.49
N ALA A 443 -26.03 -9.32 -1.87
CA ALA A 443 -24.96 -9.88 -2.68
C ALA A 443 -25.30 -9.62 -4.16
N THR A 444 -24.49 -8.80 -4.84
CA THR A 444 -24.82 -8.31 -6.19
C THR A 444 -24.10 -9.07 -7.31
N ARG A 445 -24.78 -9.18 -8.45
CA ARG A 445 -24.19 -9.49 -9.75
C ARG A 445 -24.62 -8.45 -10.78
N THR A 446 -23.68 -7.94 -11.56
CA THR A 446 -23.97 -7.02 -12.67
C THR A 446 -23.54 -7.64 -13.98
N LEU A 447 -24.46 -7.80 -14.94
CA LEU A 447 -24.13 -8.21 -16.30
C LEU A 447 -23.89 -7.00 -17.20
N LEU A 448 -22.88 -7.10 -18.05
CA LEU A 448 -22.51 -6.07 -19.01
C LEU A 448 -22.33 -6.66 -20.41
N PHE A 449 -22.60 -5.85 -21.42
CA PHE A 449 -22.38 -6.15 -22.83
C PHE A 449 -21.31 -5.23 -23.42
N LEU A 450 -20.38 -5.79 -24.19
CA LEU A 450 -19.41 -5.04 -24.97
C LEU A 450 -20.00 -4.65 -26.33
N GLN A 451 -20.22 -3.35 -26.47
CA GLN A 451 -20.74 -2.74 -27.69
C GLN A 451 -19.68 -2.69 -28.79
N ASP A 452 -20.10 -2.52 -30.04
CA ASP A 452 -19.19 -2.42 -31.19
C ASP A 452 -18.26 -1.21 -31.15
N ASP A 453 -18.60 -0.20 -30.34
CA ASP A 453 -17.77 0.98 -30.13
C ASP A 453 -16.72 0.80 -29.02
N GLY A 454 -16.61 -0.40 -28.46
CA GLY A 454 -15.64 -0.78 -27.42
C GLY A 454 -16.05 -0.45 -25.99
N THR A 455 -17.23 0.13 -25.76
CA THR A 455 -17.72 0.50 -24.42
C THR A 455 -18.58 -0.61 -23.79
N LEU A 456 -18.65 -0.62 -22.45
CA LEU A 456 -19.49 -1.54 -21.69
C LEU A 456 -20.86 -0.94 -21.40
N LYS A 457 -21.91 -1.69 -21.74
CA LYS A 457 -23.31 -1.39 -21.45
C LYS A 457 -23.83 -2.32 -20.34
N PRO A 458 -24.13 -1.81 -19.14
CA PRO A 458 -24.84 -2.56 -18.11
C PRO A 458 -26.20 -3.07 -18.60
N LEU A 459 -26.49 -4.34 -18.35
CA LEU A 459 -27.72 -5.01 -18.81
C LEU A 459 -28.71 -5.25 -17.67
N ALA A 460 -28.21 -5.86 -16.59
CA ALA A 460 -29.02 -6.29 -15.46
C ALA A 460 -28.19 -6.31 -14.18
N ILE A 461 -28.84 -6.02 -13.06
CA ILE A 461 -28.30 -6.16 -11.71
C ILE A 461 -29.19 -7.11 -10.92
N GLU A 462 -28.60 -8.16 -10.40
CA GLU A 462 -29.24 -9.09 -9.47
C GLU A 462 -28.92 -8.69 -8.04
N LEU A 463 -29.94 -8.44 -7.22
CA LEU A 463 -29.83 -8.18 -5.79
C LEU A 463 -30.28 -9.42 -5.02
N SER A 464 -29.34 -10.15 -4.45
CA SER A 464 -29.58 -11.43 -3.79
C SER A 464 -29.57 -11.29 -2.27
N LEU A 465 -30.53 -11.92 -1.58
CA LEU A 465 -30.54 -12.10 -0.13
C LEU A 465 -30.52 -13.61 0.20
N PRO A 466 -29.97 -14.01 1.36
CA PRO A 466 -30.22 -15.32 1.91
C PRO A 466 -31.72 -15.60 2.04
N HIS A 467 -32.12 -16.84 1.82
CA HIS A 467 -33.51 -17.25 1.98
C HIS A 467 -34.01 -16.94 3.41
N PRO A 468 -35.25 -16.44 3.60
CA PRO A 468 -35.76 -16.04 4.93
C PRO A 468 -35.76 -17.14 5.99
N GLN A 469 -35.71 -18.41 5.59
CA GLN A 469 -35.64 -19.59 6.47
C GLN A 469 -34.20 -20.00 6.84
N GLY A 470 -33.19 -19.32 6.30
CA GLY A 470 -31.77 -19.56 6.56
C GLY A 470 -30.96 -19.76 5.28
N GLU A 471 -29.66 -19.51 5.36
CA GLU A 471 -28.70 -19.57 4.26
C GLU A 471 -28.66 -20.95 3.58
N GLN A 472 -28.93 -22.03 4.31
CA GLN A 472 -28.97 -23.39 3.77
C GLN A 472 -30.10 -23.63 2.76
N HIS A 473 -31.06 -22.72 2.63
CA HIS A 473 -32.19 -22.82 1.71
C HIS A 473 -31.98 -22.08 0.39
N GLY A 474 -30.81 -21.46 0.16
CA GLY A 474 -30.53 -20.77 -1.09
C GLY A 474 -30.60 -19.25 -1.00
N ALA A 475 -30.60 -18.61 -2.16
CA ALA A 475 -30.80 -17.18 -2.32
C ALA A 475 -32.23 -16.87 -2.79
N VAL A 476 -32.75 -15.72 -2.36
CA VAL A 476 -33.92 -15.08 -2.96
C VAL A 476 -33.45 -13.78 -3.59
N SER A 477 -33.60 -13.70 -4.90
CA SER A 477 -33.04 -12.60 -5.69
C SER A 477 -34.10 -11.83 -6.45
N LYS A 478 -33.84 -10.54 -6.65
CA LYS A 478 -34.59 -9.67 -7.58
C LYS A 478 -33.66 -9.17 -8.66
N VAL A 479 -34.15 -9.14 -9.89
CA VAL A 479 -33.39 -8.67 -11.05
C VAL A 479 -33.95 -7.34 -11.52
N PHE A 480 -33.07 -6.37 -11.70
CA PHE A 480 -33.37 -5.04 -12.19
C PHE A 480 -32.66 -4.86 -13.53
N THR A 481 -33.35 -4.29 -14.52
CA THR A 481 -32.82 -4.05 -15.86
C THR A 481 -32.76 -2.55 -16.13
N ALA A 482 -31.90 -2.18 -17.07
CA ALA A 482 -31.71 -0.78 -17.43
C ALA A 482 -33.02 -0.11 -17.88
N ALA A 483 -33.30 1.07 -17.32
CA ALA A 483 -34.46 1.88 -17.66
C ALA A 483 -34.08 3.37 -17.65
N GLN A 484 -34.64 4.13 -18.59
CA GLN A 484 -34.29 5.55 -18.79
C GLN A 484 -35.38 6.53 -18.33
N GLU A 485 -36.62 6.06 -18.16
CA GLU A 485 -37.76 6.91 -17.83
C GLU A 485 -38.57 6.41 -16.63
N GLY A 486 -39.27 7.35 -16.00
CA GLY A 486 -40.21 7.11 -14.91
C GLY A 486 -39.56 6.47 -13.68
N ILE A 487 -40.38 5.82 -12.86
CA ILE A 487 -39.93 5.19 -11.62
C ILE A 487 -38.95 4.03 -11.86
N ALA A 488 -39.04 3.36 -13.01
CA ALA A 488 -38.13 2.28 -13.37
C ALA A 488 -36.68 2.79 -13.48
N ALA A 489 -36.46 4.00 -14.01
CA ALA A 489 -35.14 4.61 -14.06
C ALA A 489 -34.58 4.90 -12.67
N THR A 490 -35.41 5.36 -11.74
CA THR A 490 -34.99 5.58 -10.35
C THR A 490 -34.65 4.27 -9.64
N VAL A 491 -35.46 3.24 -9.82
CA VAL A 491 -35.20 1.89 -9.29
C VAL A 491 -33.89 1.34 -9.86
N TRP A 492 -33.64 1.54 -11.15
CA TRP A 492 -32.38 1.17 -11.80
C TRP A 492 -31.17 1.91 -11.21
N GLN A 493 -31.31 3.23 -10.97
CA GLN A 493 -30.26 4.03 -10.34
C GLN A 493 -29.93 3.55 -8.92
N LEU A 494 -30.94 3.13 -8.14
CA LEU A 494 -30.73 2.49 -6.83
C LEU A 494 -30.04 1.12 -6.96
N ALA A 495 -30.43 0.30 -7.95
CA ALA A 495 -29.78 -0.98 -8.18
C ALA A 495 -28.27 -0.82 -8.46
N LYS A 496 -27.89 0.18 -9.26
CA LYS A 496 -26.49 0.56 -9.47
C LYS A 496 -25.80 1.00 -8.19
N ALA A 497 -26.47 1.76 -7.33
CA ALA A 497 -25.92 2.15 -6.04
C ALA A 497 -25.62 0.93 -5.13
N TYR A 498 -26.51 -0.07 -5.07
CA TYR A 498 -26.22 -1.30 -4.30
C TYR A 498 -25.02 -2.07 -4.86
N ALA A 499 -24.92 -2.19 -6.19
CA ALA A 499 -23.76 -2.81 -6.83
C ALA A 499 -22.47 -2.01 -6.55
N ALA A 500 -22.53 -0.69 -6.57
CA ALA A 500 -21.41 0.18 -6.23
C ALA A 500 -21.02 0.10 -4.73
N VAL A 501 -21.97 -0.08 -3.81
CA VAL A 501 -21.67 -0.35 -2.38
C VAL A 501 -20.89 -1.64 -2.21
N ASN A 502 -21.30 -2.72 -2.88
CA ASN A 502 -20.57 -3.99 -2.88
C ASN A 502 -19.15 -3.80 -3.43
N ASP A 503 -19.02 -3.13 -4.57
CA ASP A 503 -17.73 -2.89 -5.22
C ASP A 503 -16.80 -2.02 -4.37
N SER A 504 -17.31 -0.97 -3.71
CA SER A 504 -16.53 -0.12 -2.80
C SER A 504 -16.03 -0.89 -1.58
N GLY A 505 -16.85 -1.76 -0.99
CA GLY A 505 -16.41 -2.61 0.13
C GLY A 505 -15.40 -3.67 -0.31
N TYR A 506 -15.59 -4.29 -1.47
CA TYR A 506 -14.65 -5.27 -2.02
C TYR A 506 -13.33 -4.61 -2.40
N HIS A 507 -13.38 -3.46 -3.07
CA HIS A 507 -12.21 -2.63 -3.41
C HIS A 507 -11.35 -2.35 -2.18
N GLN A 508 -11.93 -1.73 -1.15
CA GLN A 508 -11.17 -1.31 0.03
C GLN A 508 -10.57 -2.49 0.80
N LEU A 509 -11.33 -3.58 0.95
CA LEU A 509 -10.92 -4.71 1.79
C LEU A 509 -10.05 -5.73 1.08
N VAL A 510 -10.29 -5.93 -0.21
CA VAL A 510 -9.72 -7.03 -0.97
C VAL A 510 -8.72 -6.51 -1.98
N SER A 511 -9.18 -5.75 -2.98
CA SER A 511 -8.31 -5.26 -4.05
C SER A 511 -7.19 -4.36 -3.51
N HIS A 512 -7.51 -3.50 -2.55
CA HIS A 512 -6.57 -2.60 -1.91
C HIS A 512 -5.90 -3.25 -0.70
N TRP A 513 -6.59 -3.36 0.44
CA TRP A 513 -5.95 -3.80 1.68
C TRP A 513 -5.35 -5.22 1.60
N LEU A 514 -6.11 -6.23 1.20
CA LEU A 514 -5.62 -7.62 1.21
C LEU A 514 -4.55 -7.84 0.14
N TYR A 515 -4.84 -7.52 -1.12
CA TYR A 515 -3.98 -7.85 -2.27
C TYR A 515 -2.79 -6.91 -2.46
N THR A 516 -2.66 -5.85 -1.66
CA THR A 516 -1.42 -5.06 -1.57
C THR A 516 -0.85 -5.07 -0.16
N HIS A 517 -1.44 -4.30 0.76
CA HIS A 517 -0.88 -4.03 2.08
C HIS A 517 -0.59 -5.31 2.87
N ALA A 518 -1.59 -6.17 3.03
CA ALA A 518 -1.47 -7.35 3.87
C ALA A 518 -0.58 -8.43 3.24
N VAL A 519 -0.70 -8.68 1.93
CA VAL A 519 0.12 -9.72 1.27
C VAL A 519 1.56 -9.32 1.07
N ILE A 520 1.90 -8.03 0.95
CA ILE A 520 3.29 -7.60 0.77
C ILE A 520 4.09 -7.55 2.08
N GLU A 521 3.47 -7.25 3.22
CA GLU A 521 4.18 -7.15 4.52
C GLU A 521 5.03 -8.40 4.88
N PRO A 522 4.56 -9.65 4.67
CA PRO A 522 5.39 -10.85 4.81
C PRO A 522 6.68 -10.87 4.00
N PHE A 523 6.67 -10.36 2.76
CA PHE A 523 7.86 -10.30 1.90
C PHE A 523 8.90 -9.33 2.46
N ILE A 524 8.46 -8.22 3.05
CA ILE A 524 9.33 -7.24 3.71
C ILE A 524 10.03 -7.87 4.90
N ILE A 525 9.26 -8.57 5.74
CA ILE A 525 9.76 -9.23 6.95
C ILE A 525 10.77 -10.33 6.55
N ALA A 526 10.41 -11.21 5.61
CA ALA A 526 11.31 -12.28 5.15
C ALA A 526 12.60 -11.73 4.53
N THR A 527 12.50 -10.68 3.70
CA THR A 527 13.65 -10.08 3.02
C THR A 527 14.68 -9.56 4.02
N ASN A 528 14.26 -8.78 5.01
CA ASN A 528 15.16 -8.24 6.04
C ASN A 528 15.69 -9.33 7.00
N ARG A 529 14.99 -10.45 7.15
CA ARG A 529 15.38 -11.56 8.04
C ARG A 529 16.35 -12.55 7.41
N GLN A 530 16.30 -12.73 6.09
CA GLN A 530 16.97 -13.82 5.41
C GLN A 530 17.95 -13.37 4.33
N LEU A 531 17.76 -12.20 3.72
CA LEU A 531 18.67 -11.67 2.72
C LEU A 531 19.52 -10.56 3.33
N SER A 532 20.85 -10.67 3.23
CA SER A 532 21.74 -9.59 3.66
C SER A 532 21.49 -8.31 2.84
N ILE A 533 21.82 -7.14 3.37
CA ILE A 533 21.86 -5.88 2.60
C ILE A 533 22.83 -5.93 1.41
N LEU A 534 23.81 -6.86 1.46
CA LEU A 534 24.72 -7.17 0.36
C LEU A 534 24.07 -8.01 -0.74
N HIS A 535 22.98 -8.71 -0.44
CA HIS A 535 22.35 -9.65 -1.36
C HIS A 535 21.71 -8.90 -2.54
N PRO A 536 21.93 -9.34 -3.79
CA PRO A 536 21.39 -8.65 -4.95
C PRO A 536 19.85 -8.55 -4.93
N ILE A 537 19.15 -9.62 -4.53
CA ILE A 537 17.68 -9.58 -4.42
C ILE A 537 17.19 -8.65 -3.29
N HIS A 538 17.93 -8.49 -2.19
CA HIS A 538 17.60 -7.47 -1.20
C HIS A 538 17.70 -6.06 -1.80
N LYS A 539 18.76 -5.77 -2.56
CA LYS A 539 18.94 -4.47 -3.22
C LYS A 539 17.83 -4.20 -4.25
N LEU A 540 17.43 -5.21 -5.01
CA LEU A 540 16.33 -5.12 -5.97
C LEU A 540 14.99 -4.78 -5.31
N LEU A 541 14.65 -5.48 -4.22
CA LEU A 541 13.31 -5.37 -3.62
C LEU A 541 13.18 -4.25 -2.58
N LYS A 542 14.28 -3.82 -1.93
CA LYS A 542 14.25 -2.82 -0.85
C LYS A 542 13.51 -1.52 -1.23
N PRO A 543 13.70 -0.91 -2.42
CA PRO A 543 12.96 0.29 -2.79
C PRO A 543 11.44 0.10 -2.78
N HIS A 544 10.99 -1.13 -3.06
CA HIS A 544 9.58 -1.49 -3.18
C HIS A 544 8.90 -1.82 -1.85
N PHE A 545 9.63 -1.74 -0.73
CA PHE A 545 9.09 -1.99 0.61
C PHE A 545 9.03 -0.75 1.50
N ARG A 546 9.52 0.39 0.99
CA ARG A 546 9.60 1.64 1.71
C ARG A 546 8.23 2.01 2.29
N ASP A 547 8.21 2.42 3.56
CA ASP A 547 7.05 2.94 4.28
C ASP A 547 5.91 1.91 4.54
N THR A 548 5.85 0.78 3.84
CA THR A 548 4.74 -0.19 3.89
C THR A 548 4.48 -0.76 5.28
N MET A 549 5.52 -1.17 6.03
CA MET A 549 5.31 -1.70 7.38
C MET A 549 4.73 -0.64 8.33
N HIS A 550 5.14 0.62 8.18
CA HIS A 550 4.68 1.69 9.06
C HIS A 550 3.25 2.11 8.76
N ILE A 551 2.88 2.26 7.47
CA ILE A 551 1.47 2.52 7.12
C ILE A 551 0.56 1.38 7.56
N ASN A 552 0.99 0.12 7.41
CA ASN A 552 0.22 -1.03 7.88
C ASN A 552 0.05 -1.03 9.41
N ALA A 553 1.11 -0.70 10.15
CA ALA A 553 1.02 -0.60 11.61
C ALA A 553 0.06 0.52 12.05
N LEU A 554 0.11 1.68 11.40
CA LEU A 554 -0.83 2.78 11.63
C LEU A 554 -2.27 2.36 11.28
N ALA A 555 -2.47 1.68 10.15
CA ALA A 555 -3.78 1.17 9.74
C ALA A 555 -4.37 0.20 10.77
N ARG A 556 -3.58 -0.74 11.32
CA ARG A 556 -4.01 -1.62 12.42
C ARG A 556 -4.39 -0.86 13.69
N HIS A 557 -3.79 0.32 13.91
CA HIS A 557 -4.02 1.13 15.10
C HIS A 557 -5.19 2.12 14.96
N THR A 558 -5.49 2.63 13.76
CA THR A 558 -6.49 3.70 13.59
C THR A 558 -7.61 3.39 12.58
N LEU A 559 -7.34 2.55 11.58
CA LEU A 559 -8.21 2.35 10.43
C LEU A 559 -9.03 1.06 10.54
N ILE A 560 -8.36 -0.09 10.61
CA ILE A 560 -8.96 -1.43 10.47
C ILE A 560 -9.23 -2.13 11.81
N ASN A 561 -9.08 -1.41 12.92
CA ASN A 561 -9.37 -1.93 14.25
C ASN A 561 -10.86 -1.90 14.58
N ALA A 562 -11.23 -2.60 15.66
CA ALA A 562 -12.56 -2.52 16.25
C ALA A 562 -12.95 -1.06 16.53
N GLY A 563 -14.04 -0.59 15.93
CA GLY A 563 -14.52 0.79 16.03
C GLY A 563 -13.64 1.83 15.31
N GLY A 564 -12.68 1.38 14.50
CA GLY A 564 -11.83 2.20 13.64
C GLY A 564 -12.62 2.85 12.49
N VAL A 565 -11.93 3.65 11.68
CA VAL A 565 -12.57 4.41 10.60
C VAL A 565 -13.21 3.48 9.57
N LEU A 566 -12.53 2.40 9.17
CA LEU A 566 -13.04 1.48 8.16
C LEU A 566 -14.37 0.84 8.60
N GLU A 567 -14.44 0.30 9.83
CA GLU A 567 -15.67 -0.34 10.32
C GLU A 567 -16.86 0.63 10.43
N LYS A 568 -16.60 1.93 10.46
CA LYS A 568 -17.64 2.98 10.51
C LYS A 568 -18.08 3.45 9.13
N THR A 569 -17.24 3.30 8.10
CA THR A 569 -17.47 3.94 6.79
C THR A 569 -17.72 2.96 5.66
N VAL A 570 -17.49 1.65 5.82
CA VAL A 570 -17.84 0.63 4.81
C VAL A 570 -18.86 -0.39 5.31
N PHE A 571 -19.70 -0.87 4.40
CA PHE A 571 -20.88 -1.69 4.71
C PHE A 571 -20.61 -2.96 5.54
N PRO A 572 -19.47 -3.68 5.42
CA PRO A 572 -19.25 -4.90 6.20
C PRO A 572 -19.05 -4.62 7.69
N GLY A 573 -18.71 -3.39 8.07
CA GLY A 573 -18.51 -2.97 9.45
C GLY A 573 -17.57 -3.90 10.21
N LYS A 574 -18.01 -4.38 11.38
CA LYS A 574 -17.23 -5.28 12.25
C LYS A 574 -16.87 -6.64 11.64
N PHE A 575 -17.45 -7.02 10.50
CA PHE A 575 -17.19 -8.28 9.80
C PHE A 575 -16.17 -8.12 8.65
N ALA A 576 -15.70 -6.90 8.41
CA ALA A 576 -14.84 -6.56 7.27
C ALA A 576 -13.58 -7.42 7.16
N LEU A 577 -12.78 -7.47 8.24
CA LEU A 577 -11.46 -8.12 8.16
C LEU A 577 -11.57 -9.64 8.21
N GLU A 578 -12.55 -10.21 8.91
CA GLU A 578 -12.81 -11.65 8.83
C GLU A 578 -13.30 -12.08 7.44
N MET A 579 -14.10 -11.26 6.75
CA MET A 579 -14.52 -11.50 5.38
C MET A 579 -13.31 -11.51 4.44
N SER A 580 -12.36 -10.56 4.60
CA SER A 580 -11.11 -10.57 3.85
C SER A 580 -10.28 -11.83 4.10
N ALA A 581 -10.29 -12.39 5.31
CA ALA A 581 -9.58 -13.63 5.64
C ALA A 581 -10.23 -14.88 5.00
N ILE A 582 -11.55 -14.89 4.85
CA ILE A 582 -12.22 -15.94 4.07
C ILE A 582 -11.85 -15.86 2.60
N ILE A 583 -11.80 -14.65 2.03
CA ILE A 583 -11.43 -14.43 0.62
C ILE A 583 -9.96 -14.84 0.36
N TYR A 584 -9.06 -14.55 1.31
CA TYR A 584 -7.65 -14.95 1.23
C TYR A 584 -7.43 -16.45 1.03
N LYS A 585 -8.38 -17.33 1.41
CA LYS A 585 -8.32 -18.78 1.13
C LYS A 585 -8.15 -19.11 -0.35
N SER A 586 -8.62 -18.22 -1.22
CA SER A 586 -8.59 -18.35 -2.69
C SER A 586 -7.51 -17.49 -3.35
N TRP A 587 -6.67 -16.81 -2.55
CA TRP A 587 -5.53 -16.06 -3.07
C TRP A 587 -4.46 -17.02 -3.60
N VAL A 588 -3.88 -16.67 -4.74
CA VAL A 588 -2.85 -17.44 -5.44
C VAL A 588 -1.77 -16.47 -5.89
N PHE A 589 -0.55 -16.66 -5.39
CA PHE A 589 0.57 -15.73 -5.64
C PHE A 589 0.88 -15.58 -7.13
N THR A 590 0.96 -16.69 -7.87
CA THR A 590 1.31 -16.68 -9.29
C THR A 590 0.24 -16.05 -10.18
N GLU A 591 -1.02 -16.03 -9.73
CA GLU A 591 -2.12 -15.37 -10.41
C GLU A 591 -2.19 -13.86 -10.11
N GLN A 592 -1.27 -13.33 -9.28
CA GLN A 592 -1.11 -11.89 -9.10
C GLN A 592 -0.28 -11.25 -10.22
N ALA A 593 0.34 -12.05 -11.09
CA ALA A 593 0.92 -11.56 -12.33
C ALA A 593 -0.18 -11.02 -13.25
N LEU A 594 -0.04 -9.79 -13.75
CA LEU A 594 -1.07 -9.16 -14.58
C LEU A 594 -1.49 -10.02 -15.80
N PRO A 595 -0.55 -10.60 -16.59
CA PRO A 595 -0.90 -11.54 -17.64
C PRO A 595 -1.76 -12.73 -17.17
N ALA A 596 -1.40 -13.34 -16.04
CA ALA A 596 -2.10 -14.50 -15.50
C ALA A 596 -3.49 -14.12 -14.98
N ASP A 597 -3.63 -12.97 -14.31
CA ASP A 597 -4.91 -12.43 -13.85
C ASP A 597 -5.87 -12.15 -15.02
N LEU A 598 -5.39 -11.48 -16.08
CA LEU A 598 -6.21 -11.17 -17.26
C LEU A 598 -6.71 -12.44 -17.95
N LEU A 599 -5.86 -13.46 -18.09
CA LEU A 599 -6.25 -14.77 -18.62
C LEU A 599 -7.27 -15.46 -17.71
N LYS A 600 -7.03 -15.49 -16.39
CA LYS A 600 -7.92 -16.10 -15.40
C LYS A 600 -9.30 -15.48 -15.40
N ARG A 601 -9.40 -14.16 -15.50
CA ARG A 601 -10.67 -13.42 -15.58
C ARG A 601 -11.32 -13.50 -16.97
N GLY A 602 -10.62 -14.07 -17.97
CA GLY A 602 -11.08 -14.14 -19.35
C GLY A 602 -11.07 -12.80 -20.07
N MET A 603 -10.28 -11.84 -19.57
CA MET A 603 -10.12 -10.51 -20.15
C MET A 603 -9.04 -10.45 -21.23
N ALA A 604 -8.28 -11.54 -21.40
CA ALA A 604 -7.33 -11.74 -22.48
C ALA A 604 -7.36 -13.20 -22.94
N VAL A 605 -6.84 -13.45 -24.14
CA VAL A 605 -6.49 -14.77 -24.65
C VAL A 605 -5.01 -14.81 -25.01
N GLN A 606 -4.38 -15.98 -24.95
CA GLN A 606 -3.00 -16.14 -25.40
C GLN A 606 -2.91 -15.92 -26.91
N ASP A 607 -1.98 -15.08 -27.32
CA ASP A 607 -1.70 -14.81 -28.73
C ASP A 607 -0.26 -14.34 -28.87
N SER A 608 0.62 -15.25 -29.31
CA SER A 608 2.06 -14.96 -29.47
C SER A 608 2.36 -13.96 -30.58
N SER A 609 1.38 -13.62 -31.42
CA SER A 609 1.55 -12.58 -32.46
C SER A 609 1.29 -11.17 -31.93
N CYS A 610 0.65 -11.05 -30.76
CA CYS A 610 0.38 -9.77 -30.12
C CYS A 610 1.51 -9.37 -29.15
N PRO A 611 1.67 -8.05 -28.88
CA PRO A 611 2.52 -7.58 -27.79
C PRO A 611 2.20 -8.29 -26.47
N HIS A 612 3.23 -8.56 -25.68
CA HIS A 612 3.12 -9.26 -24.38
C HIS A 612 2.58 -10.70 -24.46
N GLY A 613 2.42 -11.28 -25.66
CA GLY A 613 1.91 -12.64 -25.86
C GLY A 613 0.41 -12.81 -25.57
N LEU A 614 -0.33 -11.70 -25.50
CA LEU A 614 -1.75 -11.68 -25.15
C LEU A 614 -2.53 -10.78 -26.11
N ARG A 615 -3.75 -11.21 -26.44
CA ARG A 615 -4.76 -10.35 -27.06
C ARG A 615 -5.86 -10.05 -26.05
N LEU A 616 -6.04 -8.77 -25.72
CA LEU A 616 -7.13 -8.33 -24.84
C LEU A 616 -8.49 -8.60 -25.52
N VAL A 617 -9.48 -9.00 -24.71
CA VAL A 617 -10.87 -9.17 -25.18
C VAL A 617 -11.54 -7.82 -25.35
N ILE A 618 -11.22 -6.86 -24.48
CA ILE A 618 -11.60 -5.45 -24.61
C ILE A 618 -10.33 -4.68 -24.98
N GLU A 619 -10.24 -4.24 -26.23
CA GLU A 619 -9.04 -3.57 -26.75
C GLU A 619 -8.73 -2.28 -25.99
N ASP A 620 -9.74 -1.45 -25.72
CA ASP A 620 -9.62 -0.24 -24.90
C ASP A 620 -10.02 -0.53 -23.44
N TYR A 621 -9.25 -1.37 -22.75
CA TYR A 621 -9.33 -1.59 -21.31
C TYR A 621 -8.19 -0.82 -20.61
N PRO A 622 -8.41 0.41 -20.12
CA PRO A 622 -7.32 1.31 -19.74
C PRO A 622 -6.33 0.75 -18.73
N PHE A 623 -6.82 0.11 -17.65
CA PHE A 623 -5.95 -0.56 -16.68
C PHE A 623 -5.09 -1.67 -17.30
N ALA A 624 -5.68 -2.52 -18.14
CA ALA A 624 -4.96 -3.65 -18.72
C ALA A 624 -3.94 -3.21 -19.77
N VAL A 625 -4.31 -2.28 -20.67
CA VAL A 625 -3.41 -1.79 -21.73
C VAL A 625 -2.21 -1.07 -21.12
N ASP A 626 -2.42 -0.16 -20.17
CA ASP A 626 -1.32 0.58 -19.53
C ASP A 626 -0.52 -0.35 -18.60
N GLY A 627 -1.22 -1.23 -17.88
CA GLY A 627 -0.61 -2.17 -16.95
C GLY A 627 0.32 -3.17 -17.62
N LEU A 628 0.00 -3.64 -18.83
CA LEU A 628 0.84 -4.59 -19.56
C LEU A 628 2.17 -3.96 -19.99
N GLU A 629 2.18 -2.68 -20.39
CA GLU A 629 3.43 -1.97 -20.68
C GLU A 629 4.31 -1.80 -19.43
N ILE A 630 3.70 -1.45 -18.29
CA ILE A 630 4.42 -1.33 -17.01
C ILE A 630 4.94 -2.69 -16.54
N TRP A 631 4.11 -3.73 -16.61
CA TRP A 631 4.49 -5.11 -16.28
C TRP A 631 5.68 -5.58 -17.10
N GLU A 632 5.67 -5.37 -18.42
CA GLU A 632 6.78 -5.74 -19.29
C GLU A 632 8.05 -4.95 -18.97
N ALA A 633 7.95 -3.66 -18.66
CA ALA A 633 9.09 -2.85 -18.24
C ALA A 633 9.72 -3.38 -16.95
N ILE A 634 8.89 -3.74 -15.94
CA ILE A 634 9.36 -4.36 -14.69
C ILE A 634 9.99 -5.72 -14.98
N LEU A 635 9.33 -6.59 -15.76
CA LEU A 635 9.84 -7.92 -16.10
C LEU A 635 11.19 -7.84 -16.81
N THR A 636 11.34 -6.92 -17.75
CA THR A 636 12.60 -6.69 -18.48
C THR A 636 13.71 -6.26 -17.52
N TRP A 637 13.42 -5.26 -16.66
CA TRP A 637 14.35 -4.80 -15.62
C TRP A 637 14.81 -5.95 -14.70
N VAL A 638 13.86 -6.71 -14.15
CA VAL A 638 14.15 -7.82 -13.25
C VAL A 638 14.92 -8.93 -13.96
N THR A 639 14.59 -9.20 -15.23
CA THR A 639 15.28 -10.22 -16.05
C THR A 639 16.75 -9.85 -16.25
N GLU A 640 17.02 -8.62 -16.70
CA GLU A 640 18.40 -8.14 -16.88
C GLU A 640 19.18 -8.16 -15.56
N TYR A 641 18.56 -7.68 -14.47
CA TYR A 641 19.17 -7.64 -13.16
C TYR A 641 19.48 -9.04 -12.60
N CYS A 642 18.51 -9.97 -12.63
CA CYS A 642 18.70 -11.32 -12.10
C CYS A 642 19.70 -12.12 -12.93
N ASN A 643 19.68 -12.00 -14.25
CA ASN A 643 20.62 -12.73 -15.12
C ASN A 643 22.09 -12.29 -14.94
N PHE A 644 22.32 -11.06 -14.47
CA PHE A 644 23.66 -10.60 -14.12
C PHE A 644 24.24 -11.37 -12.92
N TYR A 645 23.46 -11.54 -11.85
CA TYR A 645 23.93 -12.24 -10.63
C TYR A 645 23.76 -13.76 -10.70
N TYR A 646 22.76 -14.25 -11.42
CA TYR A 646 22.46 -15.68 -11.57
C TYR A 646 22.60 -16.08 -13.03
N THR A 647 23.73 -16.70 -13.36
CA THR A 647 24.01 -17.13 -14.74
C THR A 647 23.44 -18.51 -15.07
N SER A 648 22.96 -19.25 -14.07
CA SER A 648 22.40 -20.59 -14.17
C SER A 648 21.38 -20.86 -13.07
N ASP A 649 20.55 -21.89 -13.24
CA ASP A 649 19.56 -22.29 -12.24
C ASP A 649 20.23 -22.91 -11.00
N GLU A 650 21.37 -23.57 -11.19
CA GLU A 650 22.19 -24.12 -10.10
C GLU A 650 22.65 -23.01 -9.13
N MET A 651 22.92 -21.80 -9.62
CA MET A 651 23.25 -20.67 -8.74
C MET A 651 22.07 -20.29 -7.83
N VAL A 652 20.84 -20.28 -8.37
CA VAL A 652 19.61 -20.04 -7.59
C VAL A 652 19.44 -21.13 -6.54
N GLU A 653 19.57 -22.40 -6.93
CA GLU A 653 19.42 -23.54 -6.01
C GLU A 653 20.55 -23.64 -4.96
N SER A 654 21.73 -23.07 -5.23
CA SER A 654 22.85 -23.03 -4.30
C SER A 654 22.80 -21.86 -3.32
N ASP A 655 22.00 -20.82 -3.58
CA ASP A 655 21.89 -19.64 -2.72
C ASP A 655 21.12 -19.98 -1.43
N THR A 656 21.87 -20.05 -0.32
CA THR A 656 21.31 -20.42 0.98
C THR A 656 20.43 -19.32 1.59
N GLU A 657 20.72 -18.05 1.33
CA GLU A 657 19.89 -16.93 1.81
C GLU A 657 18.57 -16.89 1.05
N LEU A 658 18.62 -17.01 -0.28
CA LEU A 658 17.42 -17.04 -1.13
C LEU A 658 16.49 -18.20 -0.80
N LYS A 659 17.03 -19.40 -0.58
CA LYS A 659 16.25 -20.57 -0.14
C LYS A 659 15.59 -20.36 1.21
N ASN A 660 16.33 -19.82 2.17
CA ASN A 660 15.79 -19.56 3.50
C ASN A 660 14.74 -18.45 3.46
N TRP A 661 14.95 -17.42 2.65
CA TRP A 661 13.99 -16.35 2.39
C TRP A 661 12.68 -16.89 1.85
N TRP A 662 12.71 -17.65 0.77
CA TRP A 662 11.51 -18.19 0.15
C TRP A 662 10.81 -19.22 1.04
N LYS A 663 11.59 -20.08 1.70
CA LYS A 663 11.06 -21.07 2.65
C LYS A 663 10.38 -20.41 3.84
N GLU A 664 10.97 -19.37 4.43
CA GLU A 664 10.38 -18.66 5.58
C GLU A 664 9.14 -17.89 5.16
N LEU A 665 9.19 -17.18 4.02
CA LEU A 665 8.04 -16.49 3.46
C LEU A 665 6.84 -17.43 3.28
N ARG A 666 7.04 -18.58 2.62
CA ARG A 666 5.98 -19.56 2.37
C ARG A 666 5.44 -20.19 3.66
N ASN A 667 6.33 -20.58 4.57
CA ASN A 667 5.95 -21.39 5.73
C ASN A 667 5.49 -20.57 6.95
N GLU A 668 5.99 -19.34 7.09
CA GLU A 668 5.67 -18.44 8.20
C GLU A 668 4.83 -17.25 7.70
N GLY A 669 5.37 -16.47 6.77
CA GLY A 669 4.78 -15.22 6.28
C GLY A 669 3.38 -15.39 5.67
N HIS A 670 3.24 -16.35 4.75
CA HIS A 670 1.98 -16.83 4.20
C HIS A 670 1.66 -18.26 4.69
N GLY A 671 2.08 -18.60 5.91
CA GLY A 671 2.11 -19.96 6.45
C GLY A 671 0.79 -20.73 6.47
N ASP A 672 -0.35 -20.02 6.36
CA ASP A 672 -1.68 -20.63 6.29
C ASP A 672 -2.02 -21.18 4.90
N LEU A 673 -1.27 -20.77 3.87
CA LEU A 673 -1.37 -21.27 2.49
C LEU A 673 -0.11 -22.04 2.06
N LYS A 674 0.78 -22.39 2.99
CA LYS A 674 2.06 -23.05 2.67
C LYS A 674 1.91 -24.36 1.89
N ASP A 675 0.81 -25.10 2.10
CA ASP A 675 0.58 -26.41 1.50
C ASP A 675 -0.05 -26.33 0.10
N LYS A 676 -0.31 -25.12 -0.41
CA LYS A 676 -0.87 -24.94 -1.74
C LYS A 676 0.17 -25.27 -2.83
N PRO A 677 -0.22 -25.97 -3.91
CA PRO A 677 0.72 -26.47 -4.92
C PRO A 677 1.24 -25.41 -5.88
N TRP A 678 0.65 -24.22 -5.91
CA TRP A 678 0.99 -23.15 -6.84
C TRP A 678 2.19 -22.30 -6.42
N TRP A 679 2.77 -22.55 -5.24
CA TRP A 679 4.00 -21.87 -4.81
C TRP A 679 5.17 -22.30 -5.71
N PRO A 680 5.90 -21.35 -6.33
CA PRO A 680 7.21 -21.64 -6.94
C PRO A 680 8.12 -22.42 -5.99
N GLU A 681 8.94 -23.32 -6.53
CA GLU A 681 9.92 -24.05 -5.73
C GLU A 681 11.16 -23.19 -5.42
N MET A 682 11.37 -22.13 -6.21
CA MET A 682 12.52 -21.22 -6.14
C MET A 682 13.84 -21.95 -6.39
N LYS A 683 13.89 -22.69 -7.50
CA LYS A 683 15.06 -23.44 -7.98
C LYS A 683 15.60 -22.92 -9.30
N THR A 684 14.78 -22.21 -10.08
CA THR A 684 15.18 -21.71 -11.41
C THR A 684 15.24 -20.19 -11.44
N ARG A 685 15.99 -19.65 -12.39
CA ARG A 685 16.02 -18.20 -12.64
C ARG A 685 14.67 -17.66 -13.05
N GLU A 686 13.91 -18.43 -13.83
CA GLU A 686 12.57 -18.04 -14.25
C GLU A 686 11.64 -17.85 -13.04
N GLU A 687 11.63 -18.78 -12.09
CA GLU A 687 10.83 -18.66 -10.87
C GLU A 687 11.23 -17.43 -10.03
N LEU A 688 12.54 -17.15 -9.92
CA LEU A 688 13.04 -15.97 -9.22
C LEU A 688 12.60 -14.68 -9.92
N ILE A 689 12.79 -14.60 -11.24
CA ILE A 689 12.42 -13.44 -12.06
C ILE A 689 10.92 -13.18 -11.96
N GLN A 690 10.08 -14.20 -12.14
CA GLN A 690 8.63 -14.07 -12.04
C GLN A 690 8.19 -13.65 -10.64
N SER A 691 8.76 -14.27 -9.60
CA SER A 691 8.41 -13.92 -8.21
C SER A 691 8.78 -12.47 -7.87
N CYS A 692 9.98 -12.02 -8.24
CA CYS A 692 10.39 -10.62 -8.04
C CYS A 692 9.53 -9.66 -8.86
N THR A 693 9.17 -10.00 -10.11
CA THR A 693 8.29 -9.18 -10.96
C THR A 693 6.91 -9.02 -10.31
N ILE A 694 6.31 -10.10 -9.79
CA ILE A 694 5.02 -10.06 -9.08
C ILE A 694 5.10 -9.15 -7.85
N ILE A 695 6.15 -9.31 -7.03
CA ILE A 695 6.34 -8.51 -5.81
C ILE A 695 6.42 -7.01 -6.16
N ILE A 696 7.23 -6.65 -7.16
CA ILE A 696 7.40 -5.26 -7.59
C ILE A 696 6.09 -4.72 -8.18
N TRP A 697 5.40 -5.50 -9.02
CA TRP A 697 4.11 -5.13 -9.60
C TRP A 697 3.06 -4.82 -8.52
N LEU A 698 2.91 -5.71 -7.54
CA LEU A 698 1.97 -5.56 -6.43
C LEU A 698 2.30 -4.34 -5.55
N ALA A 699 3.58 -4.14 -5.25
CA ALA A 699 4.03 -3.06 -4.40
C ALA A 699 3.99 -1.68 -5.07
N SER A 700 4.01 -1.62 -6.40
CA SER A 700 4.05 -0.38 -7.18
C SER A 700 2.77 -0.17 -7.98
N ALA A 701 2.74 -0.61 -9.24
CA ALA A 701 1.71 -0.28 -10.22
C ALA A 701 0.32 -0.81 -9.85
N PHE A 702 0.20 -2.02 -9.32
CA PHE A 702 -1.09 -2.55 -8.90
C PHE A 702 -1.67 -1.74 -7.73
N HIS A 703 -0.85 -1.47 -6.69
CA HIS A 703 -1.26 -0.61 -5.58
C HIS A 703 -1.65 0.78 -6.05
N ALA A 704 -0.85 1.40 -6.93
CA ALA A 704 -1.14 2.72 -7.46
C ALA A 704 -2.51 2.76 -8.18
N ALA A 705 -2.80 1.75 -9.01
CA ALA A 705 -4.04 1.63 -9.77
C ALA A 705 -5.29 1.49 -8.88
N VAL A 706 -5.17 0.93 -7.68
CA VAL A 706 -6.29 0.76 -6.72
C VAL A 706 -6.27 1.76 -5.57
N ASN A 707 -5.25 2.62 -5.46
CA ASN A 707 -5.11 3.57 -4.36
C ASN A 707 -5.32 5.03 -4.78
N PHE A 708 -4.56 5.53 -5.76
CA PHE A 708 -4.56 6.98 -6.08
C PHE A 708 -5.82 7.44 -6.83
N GLY A 709 -6.68 6.50 -7.25
CA GLY A 709 -8.01 6.76 -7.77
C GLY A 709 -9.10 6.93 -6.70
N GLN A 710 -8.81 6.68 -5.42
CA GLN A 710 -9.83 6.74 -4.37
C GLN A 710 -10.48 8.13 -4.27
N TYR A 711 -9.71 9.20 -4.10
CA TYR A 711 -10.31 10.54 -4.05
C TYR A 711 -10.86 11.00 -5.41
N PRO A 712 -10.13 10.85 -6.55
CA PRO A 712 -10.65 11.26 -7.86
C PRO A 712 -12.02 10.69 -8.24
N PHE A 713 -12.26 9.40 -7.96
CA PHE A 713 -13.53 8.72 -8.29
C PHE A 713 -14.51 8.66 -7.12
N ALA A 714 -14.03 8.35 -5.92
CA ALA A 714 -14.85 8.11 -4.75
C ALA A 714 -14.93 9.29 -3.78
N GLY A 715 -14.27 10.42 -4.06
CA GLY A 715 -14.45 11.66 -3.30
C GLY A 715 -15.89 12.17 -3.34
N TYR A 716 -16.65 11.85 -4.38
CA TYR A 716 -18.08 12.12 -4.48
C TYR A 716 -18.88 10.82 -4.22
N LEU A 717 -19.28 10.61 -2.97
CA LEU A 717 -19.89 9.35 -2.50
C LEU A 717 -21.13 8.90 -3.27
N PRO A 718 -21.98 9.76 -3.87
CA PRO A 718 -23.06 9.25 -4.72
C PRO A 718 -22.58 8.41 -5.91
N ASN A 719 -21.39 8.69 -6.44
CA ASN A 719 -20.76 7.86 -7.47
C ASN A 719 -20.28 6.51 -6.91
N ARG A 720 -19.63 6.54 -5.74
CA ARG A 720 -19.02 5.37 -5.09
C ARG A 720 -19.49 5.23 -3.65
N PRO A 721 -20.77 4.91 -3.42
CA PRO A 721 -21.29 4.78 -2.07
C PRO A 721 -20.60 3.61 -1.37
N THR A 722 -20.41 3.73 -0.06
CA THR A 722 -19.67 2.76 0.75
C THR A 722 -20.57 1.99 1.72
N VAL A 723 -21.77 2.50 1.98
CA VAL A 723 -22.80 1.91 2.85
C VAL A 723 -24.16 2.07 2.19
N SER A 724 -24.99 1.05 2.27
CA SER A 724 -26.43 1.13 2.02
C SER A 724 -27.20 0.86 3.31
N ARG A 725 -28.26 1.65 3.57
CA ARG A 725 -28.96 1.71 4.87
C ARG A 725 -30.42 1.25 4.81
N ARG A 726 -30.97 1.13 3.60
CA ARG A 726 -32.32 0.63 3.33
C ARG A 726 -32.26 -0.49 2.30
N PHE A 727 -33.25 -1.37 2.31
CA PHE A 727 -33.51 -2.27 1.19
C PHE A 727 -34.21 -1.52 0.04
N MET A 728 -34.20 -2.12 -1.15
CA MET A 728 -34.96 -1.58 -2.29
C MET A 728 -36.42 -1.38 -1.88
N PRO A 729 -37.01 -0.18 -2.05
CA PRO A 729 -38.41 0.06 -1.73
C PRO A 729 -39.35 -0.84 -2.55
N GLU A 730 -40.42 -1.33 -1.92
CA GLU A 730 -41.41 -2.20 -2.56
C GLU A 730 -42.66 -1.41 -2.98
N PRO A 731 -43.31 -1.74 -4.11
CA PRO A 731 -44.55 -1.10 -4.51
C PRO A 731 -45.61 -1.11 -3.40
N GLY A 732 -46.20 0.06 -3.13
CA GLY A 732 -47.22 0.24 -2.10
C GLY A 732 -46.69 0.58 -0.70
N THR A 733 -45.37 0.70 -0.50
CA THR A 733 -44.80 1.22 0.75
C THR A 733 -44.60 2.75 0.70
N PRO A 734 -44.53 3.43 1.86
CA PRO A 734 -44.20 4.85 1.91
C PRO A 734 -42.86 5.19 1.24
N GLU A 735 -41.86 4.32 1.35
CA GLU A 735 -40.54 4.50 0.76
C GLU A 735 -40.59 4.44 -0.78
N TYR A 736 -41.51 3.67 -1.36
CA TYR A 736 -41.68 3.61 -2.81
C TYR A 736 -42.42 4.84 -3.35
N GLU A 737 -43.37 5.40 -2.58
CA GLU A 737 -43.94 6.70 -2.91
C GLU A 737 -42.92 7.84 -2.74
N GLU A 738 -42.01 7.77 -1.75
CA GLU A 738 -40.86 8.67 -1.64
C GLU A 738 -39.97 8.55 -2.89
N LEU A 739 -39.60 7.34 -3.30
CA LEU A 739 -38.82 7.08 -4.51
C LEU A 739 -39.45 7.66 -5.79
N LYS A 740 -40.79 7.67 -5.84
CA LYS A 740 -41.57 8.20 -6.96
C LYS A 740 -41.63 9.72 -6.99
N THR A 741 -41.77 10.34 -5.82
CA THR A 741 -42.04 11.77 -5.66
C THR A 741 -40.76 12.59 -5.50
N ASP A 742 -39.77 12.03 -4.81
CA ASP A 742 -38.46 12.62 -4.58
C ASP A 742 -37.36 11.53 -4.72
N PRO A 743 -37.01 11.15 -5.96
CA PRO A 743 -36.05 10.09 -6.24
C PRO A 743 -34.66 10.37 -5.66
N ASP A 744 -34.27 11.65 -5.61
CA ASP A 744 -32.97 12.09 -5.14
C ASP A 744 -32.86 11.96 -3.61
N LEU A 745 -33.90 12.37 -2.88
CA LEU A 745 -33.97 12.18 -1.42
C LEU A 745 -33.98 10.68 -1.05
N ALA A 746 -34.75 9.87 -1.78
CA ALA A 746 -34.78 8.42 -1.58
C ALA A 746 -33.40 7.79 -1.81
N PHE A 747 -32.66 8.26 -2.82
CA PHE A 747 -31.28 7.84 -3.09
C PHE A 747 -30.35 8.19 -1.91
N LEU A 748 -30.33 9.44 -1.47
CA LEU A 748 -29.47 9.92 -0.37
C LEU A 748 -29.76 9.20 0.96
N LYS A 749 -31.04 8.99 1.28
CA LYS A 749 -31.46 8.20 2.45
C LYS A 749 -31.08 6.71 2.36
N THR A 750 -30.83 6.21 1.16
CA THR A 750 -30.43 4.81 0.93
C THR A 750 -28.92 4.63 1.03
N ILE A 751 -28.12 5.53 0.46
CA ILE A 751 -26.66 5.44 0.45
C ILE A 751 -26.00 6.00 1.73
N THR A 752 -24.67 6.14 1.75
CA THR A 752 -23.86 6.57 2.89
C THR A 752 -24.38 7.88 3.51
N ALA A 753 -24.61 7.88 4.83
CA ALA A 753 -25.07 9.06 5.57
C ALA A 753 -24.04 10.20 5.57
N GLN A 754 -24.43 11.41 5.97
CA GLN A 754 -23.59 12.61 5.90
C GLN A 754 -22.28 12.47 6.70
N PHE A 755 -22.34 12.09 7.97
CA PHE A 755 -21.16 11.90 8.82
C PHE A 755 -20.22 10.83 8.27
N GLN A 756 -20.77 9.70 7.85
CA GLN A 756 -20.00 8.61 7.26
C GLN A 756 -19.33 9.05 5.94
N THR A 757 -20.02 9.88 5.16
CA THR A 757 -19.49 10.50 3.94
C THR A 757 -18.33 11.42 4.28
N LEU A 758 -18.51 12.38 5.19
CA LEU A 758 -17.44 13.31 5.58
C LEU A 758 -16.21 12.55 6.12
N LEU A 759 -16.43 11.55 6.97
CA LEU A 759 -15.35 10.72 7.52
C LEU A 759 -14.65 9.89 6.43
N GLY A 760 -15.41 9.30 5.51
CA GLY A 760 -14.90 8.51 4.39
C GLY A 760 -14.11 9.36 3.38
N VAL A 761 -14.66 10.50 2.94
CA VAL A 761 -14.00 11.45 2.01
C VAL A 761 -12.70 11.97 2.61
N SER A 762 -12.73 12.37 3.89
CA SER A 762 -11.52 12.75 4.64
C SER A 762 -10.44 11.68 4.58
N LEU A 763 -10.80 10.42 4.87
CA LEU A 763 -9.84 9.32 4.82
C LEU A 763 -9.22 9.18 3.43
N ILE A 764 -10.03 9.06 2.39
CA ILE A 764 -9.52 8.85 1.03
C ILE A 764 -8.80 10.08 0.45
N GLU A 765 -9.05 11.29 0.97
CA GLU A 765 -8.24 12.47 0.66
C GLU A 765 -6.79 12.27 1.14
N VAL A 766 -6.62 11.79 2.38
CA VAL A 766 -5.28 11.50 2.93
C VAL A 766 -4.62 10.37 2.15
N LEU A 767 -5.35 9.28 1.88
CA LEU A 767 -4.80 8.09 1.23
C LEU A 767 -4.42 8.32 -0.24
N SER A 768 -5.04 9.29 -0.91
CA SER A 768 -4.76 9.59 -2.33
C SER A 768 -3.67 10.63 -2.55
N ARG A 769 -3.02 11.15 -1.49
CA ARG A 769 -2.02 12.23 -1.59
C ARG A 769 -0.60 11.67 -1.69
N HIS A 770 0.14 12.07 -2.71
CA HIS A 770 1.58 11.81 -2.75
C HIS A 770 2.35 12.73 -1.78
N SER A 771 3.34 12.17 -1.09
CA SER A 771 4.28 12.94 -0.27
C SER A 771 5.32 13.64 -1.14
N THR A 772 5.84 14.77 -0.68
CA THR A 772 7.02 15.42 -1.30
C THR A 772 8.30 14.58 -1.19
N GLU A 773 8.35 13.63 -0.25
CA GLU A 773 9.46 12.68 -0.11
C GLU A 773 9.27 11.38 -0.91
N GLU A 774 8.26 11.31 -1.79
CA GLU A 774 7.94 10.11 -2.55
C GLU A 774 8.96 9.82 -3.65
N PHE A 775 9.19 8.53 -3.91
CA PHE A 775 10.01 8.05 -5.02
C PHE A 775 9.16 7.18 -5.94
N TYR A 776 9.03 7.63 -7.18
CA TYR A 776 8.26 6.92 -8.20
C TYR A 776 9.04 5.76 -8.81
N LEU A 777 8.33 4.85 -9.46
CA LEU A 777 8.88 3.70 -10.16
C LEU A 777 9.92 4.16 -11.18
N GLY A 778 11.09 3.52 -11.19
CA GLY A 778 12.24 3.94 -12.01
C GLY A 778 13.03 5.13 -11.44
N GLN A 779 12.72 5.59 -10.22
CA GLN A 779 13.56 6.54 -9.48
C GLN A 779 14.26 5.85 -8.31
N THR A 780 15.42 6.39 -7.92
CA THR A 780 16.21 5.93 -6.76
C THR A 780 16.52 7.09 -5.83
N ASP A 781 16.62 6.80 -4.52
CA ASP A 781 17.07 7.74 -3.49
C ASP A 781 18.59 7.93 -3.48
N ASN A 782 19.33 7.01 -4.10
CA ASN A 782 20.78 7.06 -4.20
C ASN A 782 21.22 6.49 -5.56
N PRO A 783 21.92 7.27 -6.41
CA PRO A 783 22.41 6.77 -7.70
C PRO A 783 23.51 5.71 -7.56
N ASP A 784 24.24 5.70 -6.43
CA ASP A 784 25.35 4.79 -6.14
C ASP A 784 24.92 3.62 -5.23
N TRP A 785 23.68 3.14 -5.38
CA TRP A 785 23.13 2.05 -4.55
C TRP A 785 23.86 0.69 -4.77
N THR A 786 24.58 0.55 -5.88
CA THR A 786 25.54 -0.52 -6.15
C THR A 786 26.79 -0.01 -6.89
N LEU A 787 27.88 -0.78 -6.86
CA LEU A 787 29.07 -0.55 -7.71
C LEU A 787 28.98 -1.27 -9.06
N ASP A 788 27.98 -2.10 -9.25
CA ASP A 788 27.83 -2.94 -10.44
C ASP A 788 27.28 -2.11 -11.61
N ALA A 789 28.13 -1.83 -12.59
CA ALA A 789 27.82 -0.95 -13.72
C ALA A 789 26.68 -1.48 -14.60
N GLU A 790 26.59 -2.80 -14.81
CA GLU A 790 25.54 -3.41 -15.64
C GLU A 790 24.15 -3.27 -15.00
N PRO A 791 23.93 -3.62 -13.71
CA PRO A 791 22.71 -3.27 -12.99
C PRO A 791 22.33 -1.78 -13.01
N LEU A 792 23.29 -0.88 -12.88
CA LEU A 792 23.02 0.57 -12.97
C LEU A 792 22.54 0.96 -14.37
N ALA A 793 23.18 0.44 -15.43
CA ALA A 793 22.78 0.69 -16.80
C ALA A 793 21.41 0.07 -17.14
N ALA A 794 21.11 -1.12 -16.63
CA ALA A 794 19.80 -1.75 -16.76
C ALA A 794 18.70 -0.93 -16.04
N PHE A 795 19.00 -0.35 -14.87
CA PHE A 795 18.05 0.54 -14.18
C PHE A 795 17.80 1.82 -14.98
N GLN A 796 18.83 2.40 -15.62
CA GLN A 796 18.65 3.56 -16.50
C GLN A 796 17.76 3.24 -17.71
N ARG A 797 17.92 2.07 -18.33
CA ARG A 797 17.02 1.60 -19.40
C ARG A 797 15.59 1.44 -18.91
N PHE A 798 15.40 0.90 -17.71
CA PHE A 798 14.10 0.80 -17.08
C PHE A 798 13.45 2.18 -16.87
N SER A 799 14.17 3.14 -16.30
CA SER A 799 13.68 4.52 -16.14
C SER A 799 13.32 5.16 -17.48
N GLN A 800 14.16 4.97 -18.51
CA GLN A 800 13.88 5.48 -19.86
C GLN A 800 12.61 4.86 -20.45
N ARG A 801 12.44 3.55 -20.31
CA ARG A 801 11.25 2.85 -20.78
C ARG A 801 9.98 3.36 -20.10
N LEU A 802 10.01 3.64 -18.80
CA LEU A 802 8.86 4.22 -18.09
C LEU A 802 8.52 5.63 -18.59
N MET A 803 9.52 6.46 -18.90
CA MET A 803 9.29 7.79 -19.51
C MET A 803 8.69 7.70 -20.92
N GLU A 804 9.01 6.65 -21.69
CA GLU A 804 8.32 6.39 -22.96
C GLU A 804 6.85 6.01 -22.72
N ILE A 805 6.59 5.15 -21.73
CA ILE A 805 5.23 4.73 -21.37
C ILE A 805 4.38 5.92 -20.92
N GLU A 806 4.95 6.88 -20.18
CA GLU A 806 4.27 8.15 -19.85
C GLU A 806 3.73 8.85 -21.10
N ASN A 807 4.54 8.96 -22.15
CA ASN A 807 4.12 9.55 -23.42
C ASN A 807 3.02 8.71 -24.08
N ASN A 808 3.17 7.38 -24.15
CA ASN A 808 2.18 6.47 -24.72
C ASN A 808 0.82 6.60 -24.02
N ILE A 809 0.80 6.71 -22.69
CA ILE A 809 -0.44 6.90 -21.91
C ILE A 809 -1.10 8.23 -22.28
N MET A 810 -0.33 9.31 -22.37
CA MET A 810 -0.85 10.62 -22.73
C MET A 810 -1.34 10.71 -24.18
N GLU A 811 -0.72 9.99 -25.11
CA GLU A 811 -1.19 9.85 -26.48
C GLU A 811 -2.51 9.08 -26.56
N ARG A 812 -2.60 7.92 -25.89
CA ARG A 812 -3.84 7.15 -25.78
C ARG A 812 -4.98 7.98 -25.19
N ASN A 813 -4.70 8.75 -24.12
CA ASN A 813 -5.70 9.60 -23.48
C ASN A 813 -6.21 10.73 -24.38
N LYS A 814 -5.45 11.13 -25.42
CA LYS A 814 -5.87 12.11 -26.43
C LYS A 814 -6.61 11.48 -27.61
N ASP A 815 -6.48 10.17 -27.82
CA ASP A 815 -7.14 9.47 -28.93
C ASP A 815 -8.63 9.31 -28.67
N LYS A 816 -9.45 10.03 -29.44
CA LYS A 816 -10.91 10.02 -29.32
C LYS A 816 -11.56 8.68 -29.71
N ARG A 817 -10.81 7.79 -30.37
CA ARG A 817 -11.27 6.43 -30.68
C ARG A 817 -11.31 5.56 -29.42
N LEU A 818 -10.46 5.85 -28.42
CA LEU A 818 -10.37 5.14 -27.15
C LEU A 818 -11.33 5.77 -26.13
N LYS A 819 -12.61 5.37 -26.21
CA LYS A 819 -13.71 5.98 -25.44
C LYS A 819 -13.61 5.73 -23.93
N ASN A 820 -13.10 4.58 -23.51
CA ASN A 820 -13.07 4.17 -22.10
C ASN A 820 -12.03 4.96 -21.28
N ARG A 821 -11.10 5.67 -21.94
CA ARG A 821 -10.04 6.44 -21.27
C ARG A 821 -10.52 7.70 -20.58
N ASN A 822 -11.60 8.30 -21.07
CA ASN A 822 -12.10 9.59 -20.58
C ASN A 822 -13.55 9.52 -20.07
N GLY A 823 -14.38 8.74 -20.76
CA GLY A 823 -15.81 8.61 -20.45
C GLY A 823 -16.62 9.91 -20.60
N PRO A 824 -17.88 9.87 -20.16
CA PRO A 824 -18.74 11.05 -20.05
C PRO A 824 -18.24 12.05 -18.99
N VAL A 825 -17.52 11.59 -17.96
CA VAL A 825 -16.95 12.44 -16.89
C VAL A 825 -15.74 13.27 -17.34
N LYS A 826 -15.20 13.02 -18.54
CA LYS A 826 -14.03 13.71 -19.12
C LYS A 826 -12.80 13.66 -18.22
N MET A 827 -12.57 12.50 -17.61
CA MET A 827 -11.43 12.25 -16.73
C MET A 827 -10.48 11.27 -17.42
N PRO A 828 -9.33 11.75 -17.96
CA PRO A 828 -8.32 10.88 -18.56
C PRO A 828 -7.80 9.83 -17.56
N TYR A 829 -7.59 8.59 -18.01
CA TYR A 829 -7.04 7.53 -17.18
C TYR A 829 -5.52 7.72 -17.01
N THR A 830 -5.10 8.19 -15.84
CA THR A 830 -3.69 8.46 -15.51
C THR A 830 -3.17 7.71 -14.28
N LEU A 831 -3.97 6.79 -13.70
CA LEU A 831 -3.58 6.06 -12.49
C LEU A 831 -2.32 5.18 -12.67
N LEU A 832 -2.01 4.78 -13.91
CA LEU A 832 -0.81 4.04 -14.28
C LEU A 832 0.24 4.90 -15.01
N TYR A 833 0.12 6.23 -14.96
CA TYR A 833 1.19 7.13 -15.41
C TYR A 833 2.36 7.07 -14.40
N PRO A 834 3.57 6.61 -14.80
CA PRO A 834 4.67 6.38 -13.85
C PRO A 834 5.11 7.60 -13.03
N ASN A 835 5.19 8.78 -13.65
CA ASN A 835 5.80 9.98 -13.08
C ASN A 835 7.30 9.81 -12.76
N THR A 836 7.98 8.93 -13.49
CA THR A 836 9.42 8.70 -13.46
C THR A 836 10.19 9.95 -13.87
N SER A 837 9.71 10.74 -14.83
CA SER A 837 10.39 11.95 -15.30
C SER A 837 10.37 13.12 -14.30
N ASP A 838 9.52 13.04 -13.28
CA ASP A 838 9.24 14.15 -12.37
C ASP A 838 10.13 14.10 -11.11
N TYR A 839 11.07 15.04 -11.05
CA TYR A 839 11.95 15.26 -9.90
C TYR A 839 11.63 16.57 -9.16
N SER A 840 10.50 17.22 -9.47
CA SER A 840 10.07 18.48 -8.83
C SER A 840 9.85 18.32 -7.32
N ARG A 841 9.55 17.09 -6.87
CA ARG A 841 9.12 16.75 -5.51
C ARG A 841 7.82 17.46 -5.11
N GLU A 842 6.99 17.81 -6.08
CA GLU A 842 5.62 18.26 -5.85
C GLU A 842 4.75 17.04 -5.46
N GLY A 843 4.12 17.11 -4.28
CA GLY A 843 3.18 16.10 -3.79
C GLY A 843 1.73 16.50 -4.03
N GLY A 844 0.79 15.78 -3.40
CA GLY A 844 -0.64 16.14 -3.38
C GLY A 844 -1.56 15.17 -4.11
N LEU A 845 -2.80 15.62 -4.38
CA LEU A 845 -3.84 14.85 -5.06
C LEU A 845 -3.72 15.01 -6.58
N THR A 846 -2.98 14.10 -7.21
CA THR A 846 -2.64 14.20 -8.64
C THR A 846 -3.45 13.27 -9.53
N GLY A 847 -4.01 12.18 -8.98
CA GLY A 847 -4.64 11.12 -9.79
C GLY A 847 -3.67 10.44 -10.77
N LYS A 848 -2.35 10.51 -10.49
CA LYS A 848 -1.28 9.94 -11.31
C LYS A 848 0.01 9.75 -10.50
N GLY A 849 0.90 8.88 -10.99
CA GLY A 849 2.18 8.58 -10.36
C GLY A 849 2.17 7.19 -9.74
N ILE A 850 3.18 6.39 -10.06
CA ILE A 850 3.36 5.05 -9.51
C ILE A 850 4.52 5.09 -8.51
N PRO A 851 4.28 5.13 -7.18
CA PRO A 851 5.35 4.98 -6.21
C PRO A 851 6.08 3.64 -6.35
N ASN A 852 7.32 3.57 -5.86
CA ASN A 852 8.04 2.28 -5.81
C ASN A 852 7.34 1.25 -4.91
N SER A 853 6.62 1.70 -3.88
CA SER A 853 6.14 0.88 -2.76
C SER A 853 4.73 1.28 -2.30
N ILE A 854 4.13 0.47 -1.44
CA ILE A 854 2.85 0.77 -0.79
C ILE A 854 3.11 1.81 0.30
N SER A 855 3.07 3.08 -0.10
CA SER A 855 3.63 4.19 0.68
C SER A 855 2.61 5.25 1.08
N ILE A 856 1.37 5.12 0.63
CA ILE A 856 0.12 5.59 1.27
C ILE A 856 -1.05 4.94 0.54
#